data_AF-A0A5C6NTW3-F1
#
_entry.id   AF-A0A5C6NTW3-F1
#
_cell.length_a   1.000
_cell.length_b   1.000
_cell.length_c   1.000
_cell.angle_alpha   90.00
_cell.angle_beta   90.00
_cell.angle_gamma   90.00
#
_symmetry.space_group_name_H-M   'P 1'
#
loop_
_entity.id
_entity.type
_entity.pdbx_description
1 polymer ?
#
loop_
_entity_poly.entity_id
_entity_poly.type
_entity_poly.pdbx_seq_one_letter_code
_entity_poly.pdbx_strand_id
1 'polypeptide(L)'
;MHGSRRHRDQEARAPWTKRQLVLYKCTLYLFVVFGLEPKSSATAPLDSDDVAFFHEGARGCLGVRDHSLILSPSCEDINQRWKWVTRNRLFNLGSSLCLGMTTANLTSRGEKSSLGVYTCDREPPRAQWTWICDQVLDNLNNYLPIPSLWNSSSLPTPYSPFLKWTLHGGLRDLCSKPYREIYTIQGNSHGHPCYFPFLYDGQWFHNCTDIGREDGHLWCATTSDYGKDEQWGFCPVKSNTCETFWETDPLTDSCYQFNFQATLTWIEAWISCHEQGADLLSITKLHEQTYINGLLTGYSAALWIGLNDREIQGGWQWSDSSPLKYLNWETGQPNHADEHNCAVIRTESSGRWQNRDCSVALPYVCKKRPNATLDPFTTDSWTNDEKYECDMGWQAFQASCYKLNSEKTEWETAQKTCQRMEANLVSIHTLPELEFITRSVKRDVGQVWIGLHDTNMQMDFQWTDHTPVIFTFWHPFEPNNFRNTLEDCVSIWGAESRWDDSPCNLTLPSICKKLGTKSDGKPQHQECKKGWKWHSPACYWVGEDLVTFDEAKKTCEGYGAALVTITNRFEQAFVNSMVFGRSDDIFWIGLTDQGSSSSFHWLSGDEVSFTNWNRDQPVRIQDGGCVSMATGFATGLWEVRECASSKAKFICRQNQGAPVGPQPSAAPAPPAPQPTPSLNGSCPNEWKSNDNLRYCYKVFHSSQLVQKLSWLQAHLFCQRHGANLLSISGHEEEQFVLKVLHEVFGESEEHEQHWFWIGLNRRNPTDNGSWKWSDGLTLTYQNFGRYYYNIRQCAAADLGSMTWLAMHCDSELNWICKIPRGSVEKKPEISEGPNSPQWIGFQEAEYKFYDHRTTWDQAQRICSWFDSSLASVHSAEEEAFLANTLRKALHLIYTSSSSF
;
A
#
# COMPACT_ATOMS: atom_id res chain seq x y z
N MET A 1 69.51 49.19 28.94
CA MET A 1 68.52 50.25 29.27
C MET A 1 67.61 50.49 28.06
N HIS A 2 66.42 51.05 28.23
CA HIS A 2 65.43 51.27 27.15
C HIS A 2 65.82 52.40 26.17
N GLY A 3 65.14 52.53 25.01
CA GLY A 3 64.98 53.89 24.46
C GLY A 3 64.49 54.25 23.03
N SER A 4 63.70 53.44 22.29
CA SER A 4 62.59 53.97 21.45
C SER A 4 62.80 54.87 20.17
N ARG A 5 62.22 54.40 19.04
CA ARG A 5 61.37 55.09 18.01
C ARG A 5 61.90 55.91 16.80
N ARG A 6 61.47 55.40 15.62
CA ARG A 6 60.79 56.03 14.44
C ARG A 6 61.57 56.85 13.38
N HIS A 7 61.04 56.80 12.14
CA HIS A 7 61.42 57.59 10.95
C HIS A 7 60.18 57.90 10.05
N ARG A 8 60.38 58.76 9.03
CA ARG A 8 59.42 59.44 8.10
C ARG A 8 59.08 58.64 6.82
N ASP A 9 57.90 58.75 6.17
CA ASP A 9 57.35 59.77 5.20
C ASP A 9 58.20 59.97 3.91
N GLN A 10 57.74 60.16 2.65
CA GLN A 10 56.46 60.26 1.85
C GLN A 10 56.87 60.24 0.32
N GLU A 11 56.14 60.30 -0.82
CA GLU A 11 54.76 60.26 -1.45
C GLU A 11 55.02 60.05 -3.02
N ALA A 12 54.15 59.91 -4.06
CA ALA A 12 52.68 59.75 -4.29
C ALA A 12 52.29 59.39 -5.77
N ARG A 13 51.03 58.93 -5.98
CA ARG A 13 50.06 59.10 -7.12
C ARG A 13 50.44 58.95 -8.63
N ALA A 14 50.14 57.75 -9.20
CA ALA A 14 49.10 57.41 -10.25
C ALA A 14 48.99 58.17 -11.63
N PRO A 15 48.19 57.71 -12.67
CA PRO A 15 47.51 56.41 -12.96
C PRO A 15 47.58 55.89 -14.46
N TRP A 16 46.82 54.82 -14.80
CA TRP A 16 46.51 54.22 -16.13
C TRP A 16 47.60 53.34 -16.81
N THR A 17 47.30 52.33 -17.65
CA THR A 17 46.05 51.90 -18.34
C THR A 17 45.69 50.40 -18.16
N LYS A 18 44.39 50.07 -18.20
CA LYS A 18 43.91 48.68 -18.40
C LYS A 18 43.95 48.32 -19.89
N ARG A 19 44.90 47.48 -20.36
CA ARG A 19 44.74 46.78 -21.67
C ARG A 19 45.53 45.48 -21.89
N GLN A 20 46.61 45.20 -21.16
CA GLN A 20 47.42 43.98 -21.39
C GLN A 20 47.03 42.75 -20.54
N LEU A 21 46.30 42.91 -19.44
CA LEU A 21 45.93 41.79 -18.54
C LEU A 21 44.82 40.85 -19.06
N VAL A 22 44.16 41.18 -20.17
CA VAL A 22 43.05 40.39 -20.72
C VAL A 22 43.55 39.21 -21.56
N LEU A 23 44.55 39.45 -22.42
CA LEU A 23 45.09 38.47 -23.37
C LEU A 23 45.68 37.22 -22.68
N TYR A 24 46.31 37.37 -21.52
CA TYR A 24 46.89 36.25 -20.75
C TYR A 24 45.88 35.43 -19.94
N LYS A 25 44.61 35.84 -19.83
CA LYS A 25 43.56 35.03 -19.21
C LYS A 25 42.72 34.26 -20.22
N CYS A 26 42.54 34.76 -21.44
CA CYS A 26 41.78 34.05 -22.48
C CYS A 26 42.50 32.80 -23.01
N THR A 27 43.84 32.81 -23.08
CA THR A 27 44.62 31.67 -23.61
C THR A 27 44.70 30.47 -22.66
N LEU A 28 44.61 30.68 -21.35
CA LEU A 28 44.59 29.56 -20.39
C LEU A 28 43.23 28.88 -20.32
N TYR A 29 42.12 29.63 -20.45
CA TYR A 29 40.76 29.07 -20.46
C TYR A 29 40.49 28.17 -21.68
N LEU A 30 41.06 28.51 -22.84
CA LEU A 30 40.89 27.73 -24.07
C LEU A 30 41.63 26.39 -24.09
N PHE A 31 42.60 26.16 -23.21
CA PHE A 31 43.34 24.89 -23.11
C PHE A 31 42.84 23.95 -22.00
N VAL A 32 41.94 24.42 -21.13
CA VAL A 32 41.29 23.58 -20.10
C VAL A 32 39.96 22.98 -20.61
N VAL A 33 39.35 23.60 -21.62
CA VAL A 33 38.07 23.15 -22.21
C VAL A 33 38.23 21.99 -23.22
N PHE A 34 39.45 21.71 -23.69
CA PHE A 34 39.73 20.60 -24.62
C PHE A 34 40.98 19.81 -24.17
N GLY A 35 40.82 18.90 -23.19
CA GLY A 35 41.96 18.19 -22.60
C GLY A 35 41.63 17.01 -21.68
N LEU A 36 41.08 15.93 -22.25
CA LEU A 36 41.04 14.58 -21.67
C LEU A 36 40.44 14.45 -20.25
N GLU A 37 39.11 14.33 -20.19
CA GLU A 37 38.51 13.58 -19.07
C GLU A 37 39.02 12.12 -19.10
N PRO A 38 39.42 11.54 -17.97
CA PRO A 38 39.68 10.11 -17.89
C PRO A 38 38.34 9.38 -18.06
N LYS A 39 38.27 8.43 -19.00
CA LYS A 39 37.08 7.55 -19.16
C LYS A 39 36.90 6.68 -17.93
N SER A 40 36.16 7.17 -16.93
CA SER A 40 35.52 6.33 -15.94
C SER A 40 34.50 5.43 -16.63
N SER A 41 34.35 4.20 -16.14
CA SER A 41 33.28 3.30 -16.57
C SER A 41 31.95 3.75 -15.96
N ALA A 42 31.41 4.85 -16.47
CA ALA A 42 30.10 5.35 -16.07
C ALA A 42 29.00 4.43 -16.62
N THR A 43 28.59 3.45 -15.82
CA THR A 43 27.27 2.84 -15.95
C THR A 43 26.20 3.93 -15.85
N ALA A 44 25.14 3.85 -16.67
CA ALA A 44 24.02 4.77 -16.58
C ALA A 44 23.46 4.86 -15.14
N PRO A 45 22.95 6.01 -14.70
CA PRO A 45 22.36 6.16 -13.37
C PRO A 45 21.25 5.14 -13.12
N LEU A 46 21.20 4.59 -11.91
CA LEU A 46 20.20 3.59 -11.51
C LEU A 46 18.74 4.07 -11.71
N ASP A 47 18.56 5.40 -11.63
CA ASP A 47 17.29 6.12 -11.64
C ASP A 47 16.88 6.67 -13.02
N SER A 48 17.65 6.36 -14.08
CA SER A 48 17.28 6.75 -15.46
C SER A 48 16.09 5.92 -15.95
N ASP A 49 15.08 6.52 -16.60
CA ASP A 49 13.85 5.81 -16.99
C ASP A 49 13.92 5.10 -18.35
N ASP A 50 15.06 5.20 -19.03
CA ASP A 50 15.34 4.56 -20.31
C ASP A 50 16.16 3.26 -20.18
N VAL A 51 16.28 2.54 -21.31
CA VAL A 51 17.01 1.28 -21.46
C VAL A 51 17.68 1.20 -22.84
N ALA A 52 18.66 0.31 -22.98
CA ALA A 52 19.19 -0.11 -24.29
C ALA A 52 19.14 -1.63 -24.40
N PHE A 53 18.69 -2.14 -25.55
CA PHE A 53 18.69 -3.59 -25.84
C PHE A 53 20.06 -3.98 -26.38
N PHE A 54 20.73 -4.96 -25.76
CA PHE A 54 22.03 -5.47 -26.17
C PHE A 54 21.91 -6.88 -26.74
N HIS A 55 22.69 -7.22 -27.76
CA HIS A 55 22.75 -8.57 -28.30
C HIS A 55 24.14 -9.19 -28.07
N GLU A 56 24.18 -10.25 -27.26
CA GLU A 56 25.44 -10.84 -26.78
C GLU A 56 26.35 -11.37 -27.91
N GLY A 57 25.77 -12.09 -28.87
CA GLY A 57 26.51 -12.68 -29.99
C GLY A 57 27.05 -11.65 -30.99
N ALA A 58 26.27 -10.61 -31.26
CA ALA A 58 26.65 -9.55 -32.20
C ALA A 58 27.44 -8.39 -31.55
N ARG A 59 27.49 -8.35 -30.20
CA ARG A 59 28.20 -7.35 -29.38
C ARG A 59 27.87 -5.90 -29.75
N GLY A 60 26.58 -5.59 -29.79
CA GLY A 60 26.09 -4.23 -30.01
C GLY A 60 24.68 -4.03 -29.49
N CYS A 61 24.24 -2.77 -29.43
CA CYS A 61 22.89 -2.39 -29.01
C CYS A 61 21.97 -2.03 -30.19
N LEU A 62 20.67 -2.29 -30.01
CA LEU A 62 19.62 -1.95 -30.96
C LEU A 62 19.40 -0.44 -30.99
N GLY A 63 19.39 0.15 -32.18
CA GLY A 63 19.05 1.55 -32.36
C GLY A 63 18.39 1.84 -33.70
N VAL A 64 18.28 3.13 -34.02
CA VAL A 64 17.63 3.60 -35.24
C VAL A 64 18.57 4.53 -36.02
N ARG A 65 18.53 4.44 -37.35
CA ARG A 65 19.08 5.43 -38.27
C ARG A 65 18.24 5.47 -39.55
N ASP A 66 17.93 6.66 -40.06
CA ASP A 66 17.24 6.85 -41.34
C ASP A 66 15.90 6.08 -41.46
N HIS A 67 15.12 5.98 -40.37
CA HIS A 67 13.89 5.17 -40.24
C HIS A 67 14.08 3.64 -40.34
N SER A 68 15.31 3.14 -40.22
CA SER A 68 15.61 1.70 -40.14
C SER A 68 16.22 1.34 -38.79
N LEU A 69 15.94 0.13 -38.31
CA LEU A 69 16.67 -0.45 -37.18
C LEU A 69 18.14 -0.67 -37.58
N ILE A 70 19.05 -0.53 -36.61
CA ILE A 70 20.49 -0.81 -36.77
C ILE A 70 21.03 -1.48 -35.50
N LEU A 71 22.19 -2.12 -35.63
CA LEU A 71 23.03 -2.50 -34.51
C LEU A 71 24.22 -1.53 -34.41
N SER A 72 24.48 -1.01 -33.22
CA SER A 72 25.58 -0.08 -32.93
C SER A 72 26.55 -0.71 -31.92
N PRO A 73 27.87 -0.47 -32.01
CA PRO A 73 28.81 -0.86 -30.95
C PRO A 73 28.70 0.01 -29.68
N SER A 74 27.91 1.09 -29.73
CA SER A 74 27.59 1.95 -28.59
C SER A 74 26.19 1.65 -28.04
N CYS A 75 26.02 1.82 -26.73
CA CYS A 75 24.75 1.64 -26.01
C CYS A 75 24.32 2.90 -25.22
N GLU A 76 25.16 3.95 -25.23
CA GLU A 76 24.89 5.20 -24.49
C GLU A 76 24.37 6.33 -25.39
N ASP A 77 24.60 6.26 -26.71
CA ASP A 77 24.11 7.27 -27.66
C ASP A 77 22.58 7.22 -27.80
N ILE A 78 21.93 8.39 -27.83
CA ILE A 78 20.46 8.55 -27.86
C ILE A 78 19.74 7.70 -28.94
N ASN A 79 20.40 7.42 -30.06
CA ASN A 79 19.87 6.58 -31.13
C ASN A 79 19.72 5.10 -30.73
N GLN A 80 20.34 4.65 -29.64
CA GLN A 80 20.24 3.30 -29.06
C GLN A 80 19.45 3.26 -27.75
N ARG A 81 18.96 4.42 -27.28
CA ARG A 81 18.16 4.54 -26.06
C ARG A 81 16.67 4.42 -26.37
N TRP A 82 15.98 3.63 -25.57
CA TRP A 82 14.57 3.32 -25.70
C TRP A 82 13.85 3.57 -24.38
N LYS A 83 12.67 4.16 -24.43
CA LYS A 83 11.84 4.49 -23.26
C LYS A 83 10.40 4.03 -23.48
N TRP A 84 9.73 3.63 -22.41
CA TRP A 84 8.29 3.38 -22.44
C TRP A 84 7.51 4.69 -22.49
N VAL A 85 6.51 4.74 -23.36
CA VAL A 85 5.60 5.89 -23.50
C VAL A 85 4.14 5.42 -23.51
N THR A 86 3.21 6.37 -23.47
CA THR A 86 1.76 6.14 -23.35
C THR A 86 1.25 5.09 -24.34
N ARG A 87 0.30 4.26 -23.90
CA ARG A 87 -0.19 3.06 -24.61
C ARG A 87 0.88 1.95 -24.80
N ASN A 88 1.84 1.86 -23.88
CA ASN A 88 2.77 0.73 -23.80
C ASN A 88 3.60 0.53 -25.08
N ARG A 89 4.10 1.65 -25.62
CA ARG A 89 4.93 1.69 -26.83
C ARG A 89 6.39 1.90 -26.44
N LEU A 90 7.31 1.35 -27.23
CA LEU A 90 8.75 1.56 -27.06
C LEU A 90 9.23 2.66 -28.02
N PHE A 91 9.56 3.82 -27.46
CA PHE A 91 9.99 5.02 -28.20
C PHE A 91 11.51 5.13 -28.20
N ASN A 92 12.12 5.37 -29.36
CA ASN A 92 13.56 5.60 -29.51
C ASN A 92 13.90 7.09 -29.35
N LEU A 93 14.75 7.44 -28.39
CA LEU A 93 15.03 8.84 -28.04
C LEU A 93 15.65 9.63 -29.21
N GLY A 94 16.61 9.04 -29.93
CA GLY A 94 17.36 9.72 -30.98
C GLY A 94 16.60 9.93 -32.31
N SER A 95 15.71 9.01 -32.68
CA SER A 95 14.93 9.10 -33.93
C SER A 95 13.49 9.60 -33.75
N SER A 96 12.98 9.64 -32.52
CA SER A 96 11.57 9.93 -32.21
C SER A 96 10.55 9.00 -32.87
N LEU A 97 10.90 7.73 -33.05
CA LEU A 97 10.04 6.69 -33.63
C LEU A 97 9.73 5.57 -32.64
N CYS A 98 8.57 4.95 -32.79
CA CYS A 98 8.10 3.82 -32.00
C CYS A 98 8.46 2.48 -32.67
N LEU A 99 8.93 1.51 -31.89
CA LEU A 99 9.12 0.13 -32.34
C LEU A 99 7.75 -0.50 -32.63
N GLY A 100 7.61 -1.21 -33.75
CA GLY A 100 6.37 -1.89 -34.12
C GLY A 100 6.60 -3.10 -35.02
N MET A 101 5.59 -3.97 -35.10
CA MET A 101 5.59 -5.17 -35.94
C MET A 101 4.44 -5.11 -36.95
N THR A 102 4.68 -5.49 -38.21
CA THR A 102 3.62 -5.64 -39.23
C THR A 102 3.06 -7.05 -39.24
N THR A 103 1.73 -7.21 -39.36
CA THR A 103 1.09 -8.53 -39.50
C THR A 103 0.79 -8.82 -40.98
N ALA A 104 1.44 -9.87 -41.51
CA ALA A 104 1.33 -10.26 -42.91
C ALA A 104 -0.03 -10.91 -43.25
N ASN A 105 -0.40 -10.90 -44.54
CA ASN A 105 -1.62 -11.54 -45.02
C ASN A 105 -1.49 -13.08 -45.01
N LEU A 106 -2.40 -13.77 -44.32
CA LEU A 106 -2.49 -15.25 -44.31
C LEU A 106 -2.74 -15.89 -45.70
N THR A 107 -3.05 -15.09 -46.72
CA THR A 107 -3.26 -15.53 -48.11
C THR A 107 -1.96 -15.60 -48.94
N SER A 108 -0.89 -14.89 -48.56
CA SER A 108 0.41 -14.91 -49.25
C SER A 108 1.42 -15.83 -48.54
N ARG A 109 1.49 -17.10 -48.97
CA ARG A 109 2.51 -18.06 -48.51
C ARG A 109 3.94 -17.56 -48.79
N GLY A 110 4.54 -16.85 -47.85
CA GLY A 110 5.96 -16.48 -47.89
C GLY A 110 6.33 -15.22 -47.10
N GLU A 111 5.39 -14.30 -46.87
CA GLU A 111 5.68 -13.04 -46.18
C GLU A 111 5.73 -13.24 -44.66
N LYS A 112 6.88 -12.94 -44.05
CA LYS A 112 7.06 -12.96 -42.59
C LYS A 112 6.74 -11.59 -42.01
N SER A 113 6.11 -11.56 -40.83
CA SER A 113 6.02 -10.36 -39.99
C SER A 113 7.41 -9.78 -39.73
N SER A 114 7.57 -8.46 -39.87
CA SER A 114 8.85 -7.77 -39.66
C SER A 114 8.72 -6.69 -38.59
N LEU A 115 9.76 -6.56 -37.75
CA LEU A 115 9.93 -5.37 -36.92
C LEU A 115 10.38 -4.19 -37.79
N GLY A 116 9.91 -3.02 -37.43
CA GLY A 116 10.31 -1.74 -37.99
C GLY A 116 10.13 -0.62 -36.97
N VAL A 117 10.31 0.62 -37.41
CA VAL A 117 10.06 1.82 -36.62
C VAL A 117 9.13 2.76 -37.35
N TYR A 118 8.20 3.36 -36.61
CA TYR A 118 7.06 4.10 -37.15
C TYR A 118 6.80 5.38 -36.36
N THR A 119 6.05 6.32 -36.92
CA THR A 119 5.60 7.52 -36.20
C THR A 119 4.68 7.13 -35.05
N CYS A 120 4.79 7.80 -33.90
CA CYS A 120 4.04 7.44 -32.69
C CYS A 120 2.62 8.07 -32.63
N ASP A 121 2.02 8.41 -33.77
CA ASP A 121 0.79 9.18 -33.84
C ASP A 121 -0.47 8.30 -33.79
N ARG A 122 -0.57 7.28 -34.67
CA ARG A 122 -1.75 6.40 -34.79
C ARG A 122 -1.37 5.00 -35.25
N GLU A 123 -1.75 3.98 -34.47
CA GLU A 123 -1.52 2.56 -34.78
C GLU A 123 -2.27 2.15 -36.07
N PRO A 124 -1.56 1.73 -37.15
CA PRO A 124 -2.17 1.39 -38.42
C PRO A 124 -2.96 0.07 -38.36
N PRO A 125 -3.98 -0.11 -39.20
CA PRO A 125 -4.54 -1.43 -39.45
C PRO A 125 -3.44 -2.41 -39.89
N ARG A 126 -3.31 -3.53 -39.17
CA ARG A 126 -2.28 -4.59 -39.37
C ARG A 126 -0.85 -4.22 -38.95
N ALA A 127 -0.70 -3.32 -37.98
CA ALA A 127 0.52 -3.24 -37.18
C ALA A 127 0.20 -3.39 -35.69
N GLN A 128 1.13 -3.98 -34.94
CA GLN A 128 1.10 -4.03 -33.48
C GLN A 128 2.27 -3.22 -32.93
N TRP A 129 1.94 -2.16 -32.20
CA TRP A 129 2.87 -1.24 -31.53
C TRP A 129 2.73 -1.27 -30.01
N THR A 130 1.61 -1.79 -29.51
CA THR A 130 1.43 -2.16 -28.10
C THR A 130 2.26 -3.41 -27.80
N TRP A 131 3.36 -3.25 -27.07
CA TRP A 131 4.22 -4.34 -26.61
C TRP A 131 3.74 -4.90 -25.26
N ILE A 132 4.31 -6.01 -24.79
CA ILE A 132 4.17 -6.51 -23.41
C ILE A 132 5.59 -6.67 -22.85
N CYS A 133 5.85 -6.16 -21.64
CA CYS A 133 7.20 -5.77 -21.22
C CYS A 133 8.21 -6.93 -21.12
N ASP A 134 7.77 -8.11 -20.70
CA ASP A 134 8.55 -9.34 -20.68
C ASP A 134 8.75 -9.92 -22.10
N GLN A 135 7.69 -9.87 -22.91
CA GLN A 135 7.68 -10.42 -24.26
C GLN A 135 8.55 -9.64 -25.23
N VAL A 136 8.99 -8.42 -24.91
CA VAL A 136 9.87 -7.62 -25.78
C VAL A 136 11.14 -8.40 -26.13
N LEU A 137 11.81 -8.99 -25.13
CA LEU A 137 13.07 -9.69 -25.36
C LEU A 137 12.86 -10.97 -26.18
N ASP A 138 11.83 -11.77 -25.87
CA ASP A 138 11.54 -12.98 -26.65
C ASP A 138 11.03 -12.66 -28.08
N ASN A 139 10.30 -11.56 -28.28
CA ASN A 139 9.96 -11.09 -29.62
C ASN A 139 11.18 -10.59 -30.39
N LEU A 140 12.11 -9.85 -29.76
CA LEU A 140 13.39 -9.49 -30.38
C LEU A 140 14.21 -10.74 -30.74
N ASN A 141 14.22 -11.77 -29.88
CA ASN A 141 14.84 -13.06 -30.18
C ASN A 141 14.15 -13.81 -31.34
N ASN A 142 12.82 -13.82 -31.41
CA ASN A 142 12.06 -14.56 -32.43
C ASN A 142 12.11 -13.89 -33.82
N TYR A 143 11.98 -12.57 -33.87
CA TYR A 143 11.87 -11.82 -35.13
C TYR A 143 13.17 -11.13 -35.56
N LEU A 144 14.15 -10.95 -34.67
CA LEU A 144 15.46 -10.37 -34.95
C LEU A 144 16.64 -11.21 -34.38
N PRO A 145 16.69 -12.54 -34.61
CA PRO A 145 17.65 -13.47 -33.99
C PRO A 145 19.11 -13.29 -34.42
N ILE A 146 19.37 -12.64 -35.56
CA ILE A 146 20.72 -12.37 -36.05
C ILE A 146 20.73 -11.01 -36.78
N PRO A 147 21.40 -9.97 -36.26
CA PRO A 147 21.50 -8.65 -36.93
C PRO A 147 22.34 -8.62 -38.22
N SER A 148 22.79 -9.77 -38.74
CA SER A 148 23.82 -9.87 -39.78
C SER A 148 23.34 -9.60 -41.22
N LEU A 149 22.27 -8.83 -41.41
CA LEU A 149 21.73 -8.49 -42.74
C LEU A 149 22.26 -7.15 -43.28
N TRP A 150 22.91 -6.33 -42.47
CA TRP A 150 23.37 -4.99 -42.87
C TRP A 150 24.89 -4.81 -42.75
N ASN A 151 25.57 -5.14 -43.86
CA ASN A 151 26.97 -4.84 -44.17
C ASN A 151 28.08 -5.41 -43.25
N SER A 152 28.39 -6.70 -43.43
CA SER A 152 29.78 -7.18 -43.40
C SER A 152 29.95 -8.48 -44.20
N SER A 153 30.92 -8.50 -45.12
CA SER A 153 31.20 -9.64 -46.01
C SER A 153 32.13 -10.68 -45.35
N SER A 154 31.68 -11.25 -44.23
CA SER A 154 32.38 -12.31 -43.49
C SER A 154 31.39 -13.29 -42.85
N LEU A 155 31.45 -14.56 -43.27
CA LEU A 155 30.59 -15.64 -42.77
C LEU A 155 30.88 -15.99 -41.29
N PRO A 156 29.88 -16.01 -40.40
CA PRO A 156 29.99 -16.63 -39.09
C PRO A 156 29.93 -18.17 -39.17
N THR A 157 30.61 -18.84 -38.25
CA THR A 157 30.56 -20.28 -37.99
C THR A 157 29.29 -20.66 -37.20
N PRO A 158 28.95 -21.96 -37.00
CA PRO A 158 27.56 -22.38 -36.89
C PRO A 158 26.87 -22.06 -35.56
N TYR A 159 25.53 -22.05 -35.62
CA TYR A 159 24.55 -21.95 -34.54
C TYR A 159 25.07 -22.32 -33.14
N SER A 160 25.09 -21.33 -32.24
CA SER A 160 25.03 -21.53 -30.79
C SER A 160 23.66 -21.02 -30.30
N PRO A 161 22.76 -21.88 -29.79
CA PRO A 161 21.39 -21.50 -29.43
C PRO A 161 21.26 -20.70 -28.13
N PHE A 162 22.38 -20.17 -27.60
CA PHE A 162 22.47 -19.54 -26.28
C PHE A 162 22.62 -18.01 -26.32
N LEU A 163 22.93 -17.41 -27.47
CA LEU A 163 23.21 -15.97 -27.59
C LEU A 163 21.91 -15.21 -27.90
N LYS A 164 21.43 -14.41 -26.94
CA LYS A 164 20.13 -13.72 -27.01
C LYS A 164 20.26 -12.19 -26.97
N TRP A 165 19.12 -11.53 -27.13
CA TRP A 165 18.87 -10.15 -26.69
C TRP A 165 18.69 -10.10 -25.17
N THR A 166 19.37 -9.16 -24.53
CA THR A 166 19.33 -8.83 -23.11
C THR A 166 19.24 -7.31 -22.94
N LEU A 167 19.07 -6.81 -21.71
CA LEU A 167 19.14 -5.38 -21.43
C LEU A 167 20.56 -4.97 -21.00
N HIS A 168 21.03 -3.88 -21.57
CA HIS A 168 22.29 -3.24 -21.16
C HIS A 168 22.20 -2.72 -19.72
N GLY A 169 23.34 -2.69 -19.03
CA GLY A 169 23.39 -2.23 -17.62
C GLY A 169 22.94 -3.25 -16.56
N GLY A 170 22.63 -4.50 -16.93
CA GLY A 170 22.33 -5.58 -15.96
C GLY A 170 20.87 -5.62 -15.48
N LEU A 171 19.98 -4.85 -16.11
CA LEU A 171 18.54 -5.03 -15.98
C LEU A 171 18.13 -6.40 -16.54
N ARG A 172 17.09 -7.02 -15.96
CA ARG A 172 16.63 -8.36 -16.34
C ARG A 172 15.42 -8.34 -17.27
N ASP A 173 14.52 -7.40 -17.03
CA ASP A 173 13.20 -7.30 -17.64
C ASP A 173 12.80 -5.82 -17.70
N LEU A 174 12.10 -5.41 -18.76
CA LEU A 174 11.57 -4.05 -18.89
C LEU A 174 10.40 -3.80 -17.94
N CYS A 175 9.73 -4.86 -17.44
CA CYS A 175 8.68 -4.74 -16.44
C CYS A 175 9.19 -4.11 -15.12
N SER A 176 10.51 -4.05 -14.87
CA SER A 176 11.09 -3.33 -13.72
C SER A 176 11.08 -1.80 -13.87
N LYS A 177 10.82 -1.27 -15.06
CA LYS A 177 10.69 0.18 -15.33
C LYS A 177 9.36 0.47 -16.07
N PRO A 178 8.19 0.27 -15.45
CA PRO A 178 6.90 0.45 -16.12
C PRO A 178 6.59 1.92 -16.40
N TYR A 179 5.90 2.20 -17.51
CA TYR A 179 5.39 3.54 -17.83
C TYR A 179 4.45 4.05 -16.74
N ARG A 180 4.81 5.17 -16.09
CA ARG A 180 3.97 5.88 -15.13
C ARG A 180 3.26 7.03 -15.82
N GLU A 181 1.96 7.16 -15.54
CA GLU A 181 1.12 8.25 -16.05
C GLU A 181 1.35 9.48 -15.18
N ILE A 182 1.87 10.55 -15.79
CA ILE A 182 2.16 11.81 -15.13
C ILE A 182 0.90 12.68 -15.16
N TYR A 183 0.27 12.92 -14.01
CA TYR A 183 -0.99 13.65 -13.91
C TYR A 183 -0.76 15.16 -13.88
N THR A 184 -1.38 15.89 -14.81
CA THR A 184 -1.13 17.33 -14.95
C THR A 184 -1.73 18.18 -13.82
N ILE A 185 -1.15 19.35 -13.59
CA ILE A 185 -1.66 20.37 -12.67
C ILE A 185 -1.99 21.67 -13.44
N GLN A 186 -3.10 22.31 -13.06
CA GLN A 186 -3.68 23.47 -13.76
C GLN A 186 -3.87 23.19 -15.28
N GLY A 187 -3.71 24.19 -16.15
CA GLY A 187 -3.83 24.04 -17.61
C GLY A 187 -5.27 24.13 -18.11
N ASN A 188 -5.56 23.49 -19.25
CA ASN A 188 -6.91 23.38 -19.80
C ASN A 188 -7.42 21.92 -19.91
N SER A 189 -6.58 20.93 -19.61
CA SER A 189 -6.92 19.51 -19.70
C SER A 189 -7.38 18.86 -18.39
N HIS A 190 -7.86 19.66 -17.42
CA HIS A 190 -8.56 19.18 -16.21
C HIS A 190 -7.81 18.10 -15.41
N GLY A 191 -6.48 18.15 -15.41
CA GLY A 191 -5.61 17.19 -14.70
C GLY A 191 -5.37 15.86 -15.43
N HIS A 192 -5.85 15.67 -16.66
CA HIS A 192 -5.58 14.48 -17.45
C HIS A 192 -4.06 14.20 -17.57
N PRO A 193 -3.65 12.92 -17.67
CA PRO A 193 -2.25 12.57 -17.72
C PRO A 193 -1.58 13.00 -19.03
N CYS A 194 -0.28 13.27 -18.96
CA CYS A 194 0.54 13.57 -20.12
C CYS A 194 0.48 12.46 -21.18
N TYR A 195 0.37 12.87 -22.45
CA TYR A 195 0.47 11.97 -23.58
C TYR A 195 1.88 12.03 -24.15
N PHE A 196 2.58 10.89 -24.16
CA PHE A 196 3.93 10.76 -24.70
C PHE A 196 4.00 9.74 -25.86
N PRO A 197 4.79 10.04 -26.91
CA PRO A 197 5.29 11.38 -27.24
C PRO A 197 4.13 12.27 -27.75
N PHE A 198 4.27 13.58 -27.64
CA PHE A 198 3.37 14.56 -28.27
C PHE A 198 4.10 15.43 -29.29
N LEU A 199 3.37 15.90 -30.31
CA LEU A 199 3.88 16.81 -31.34
C LEU A 199 3.63 18.27 -30.94
N TYR A 200 4.68 19.10 -30.90
CA TYR A 200 4.64 20.54 -30.68
C TYR A 200 5.68 21.26 -31.56
N ASP A 201 5.28 22.34 -32.25
CA ASP A 201 6.10 23.10 -33.21
C ASP A 201 6.94 22.22 -34.18
N GLY A 202 6.32 21.14 -34.69
CA GLY A 202 6.96 20.19 -35.61
C GLY A 202 7.96 19.22 -34.97
N GLN A 203 8.13 19.24 -33.64
CA GLN A 203 9.06 18.41 -32.88
C GLN A 203 8.30 17.45 -31.93
N TRP A 204 8.87 16.26 -31.70
CA TRP A 204 8.27 15.24 -30.84
C TRP A 204 8.87 15.27 -29.43
N PHE A 205 8.02 15.42 -28.42
CA PHE A 205 8.39 15.50 -27.01
C PHE A 205 8.00 14.23 -26.26
N HIS A 206 8.98 13.56 -25.65
CA HIS A 206 8.81 12.30 -24.90
C HIS A 206 8.91 12.46 -23.37
N ASN A 207 9.19 13.69 -22.93
CA ASN A 207 9.26 14.14 -21.55
C ASN A 207 8.51 15.48 -21.45
N CYS A 208 8.22 15.95 -20.24
CA CYS A 208 7.80 17.33 -20.00
C CYS A 208 8.86 18.33 -20.49
N THR A 209 8.44 19.51 -20.94
CA THR A 209 9.32 20.54 -21.51
C THR A 209 8.96 21.95 -21.03
N ASP A 210 9.93 22.85 -21.02
CA ASP A 210 9.77 24.30 -20.83
C ASP A 210 9.64 25.05 -22.17
N ILE A 211 9.91 24.39 -23.31
CA ILE A 211 9.88 25.00 -24.64
C ILE A 211 8.49 25.57 -24.94
N GLY A 212 8.46 26.79 -25.48
CA GLY A 212 7.24 27.58 -25.68
C GLY A 212 6.87 28.49 -24.51
N ARG A 213 7.62 28.48 -23.39
CA ARG A 213 7.39 29.33 -22.21
C ARG A 213 8.59 30.21 -21.86
N GLU A 214 8.31 31.42 -21.38
CA GLU A 214 9.33 32.33 -20.81
C GLU A 214 9.52 32.12 -19.29
N ASP A 215 8.58 31.44 -18.63
CA ASP A 215 8.56 31.24 -17.17
C ASP A 215 9.30 29.97 -16.69
N GLY A 216 9.81 29.15 -17.62
CA GLY A 216 10.58 27.93 -17.32
C GLY A 216 9.78 26.76 -16.72
N HIS A 217 8.45 26.83 -16.66
CA HIS A 217 7.66 25.76 -16.07
C HIS A 217 7.48 24.57 -17.02
N LEU A 218 7.78 23.37 -16.53
CA LEU A 218 7.61 22.14 -17.29
C LEU A 218 6.12 21.86 -17.55
N TRP A 219 5.78 21.64 -18.81
CA TRP A 219 4.44 21.29 -19.28
C TRP A 219 4.46 20.08 -20.21
N CYS A 220 3.28 19.51 -20.46
CA CYS A 220 3.08 18.45 -21.45
C CYS A 220 1.72 18.62 -22.13
N ALA A 221 1.59 18.12 -23.36
CA ALA A 221 0.27 17.92 -23.94
C ALA A 221 -0.40 16.66 -23.37
N THR A 222 -1.74 16.65 -23.32
CA THR A 222 -2.53 15.47 -22.93
C THR A 222 -3.11 14.71 -24.13
N THR A 223 -2.76 15.13 -25.36
CA THR A 223 -3.04 14.42 -26.62
C THR A 223 -1.77 14.29 -27.47
N SER A 224 -1.83 13.50 -28.55
CA SER A 224 -0.65 13.25 -29.40
C SER A 224 -0.23 14.42 -30.28
N ASP A 225 -1.10 15.41 -30.50
CA ASP A 225 -0.89 16.51 -31.43
C ASP A 225 -1.43 17.83 -30.87
N TYR A 226 -0.59 18.50 -30.07
CA TYR A 226 -0.94 19.76 -29.43
C TYR A 226 -1.36 20.83 -30.47
N GLY A 227 -0.73 20.83 -31.65
CA GLY A 227 -1.03 21.75 -32.74
C GLY A 227 -2.41 21.58 -33.38
N LYS A 228 -3.20 20.59 -32.95
CA LYS A 228 -4.61 20.39 -33.33
C LYS A 228 -5.57 20.57 -32.16
N ASP A 229 -5.23 20.02 -31.00
CA ASP A 229 -6.17 19.89 -29.88
C ASP A 229 -5.97 20.99 -28.81
N GLU A 230 -4.80 21.63 -28.80
CA GLU A 230 -4.35 22.67 -27.83
C GLU A 230 -4.51 22.26 -26.36
N GLN A 231 -4.50 20.95 -26.07
CA GLN A 231 -4.71 20.36 -24.75
C GLN A 231 -3.40 20.17 -23.96
N TRP A 232 -3.28 20.82 -22.80
CA TRP A 232 -2.10 20.76 -21.94
C TRP A 232 -2.40 20.99 -20.44
N GLY A 233 -1.39 20.67 -19.64
CA GLY A 233 -1.22 21.18 -18.27
C GLY A 233 0.25 21.19 -17.86
N PHE A 234 0.55 21.73 -16.68
CA PHE A 234 1.91 21.67 -16.14
C PHE A 234 2.21 20.27 -15.60
N CYS A 235 3.48 19.87 -15.64
CA CYS A 235 3.90 18.63 -15.02
C CYS A 235 4.17 18.81 -13.52
N PRO A 236 3.81 17.82 -12.68
CA PRO A 236 4.21 17.77 -11.29
C PRO A 236 5.74 17.71 -11.17
N VAL A 237 6.32 18.52 -10.27
CA VAL A 237 7.77 18.54 -10.00
C VAL A 237 8.00 18.27 -8.52
N LYS A 238 8.86 17.31 -8.21
CA LYS A 238 9.31 17.04 -6.84
C LYS A 238 10.23 18.16 -6.37
N SER A 239 9.77 18.93 -5.38
CA SER A 239 10.58 19.95 -4.72
C SER A 239 10.41 19.93 -3.21
N ASN A 240 11.55 20.08 -2.52
CA ASN A 240 11.65 20.31 -1.08
C ASN A 240 11.39 21.79 -0.70
N THR A 241 10.84 22.58 -1.62
CA THR A 241 10.35 23.95 -1.39
C THR A 241 8.86 24.05 -1.69
N CYS A 242 8.22 25.09 -1.17
CA CYS A 242 6.82 25.41 -1.43
C CYS A 242 6.69 26.53 -2.47
N GLU A 243 7.52 26.47 -3.49
CA GLU A 243 7.57 27.43 -4.60
C GLU A 243 6.68 26.94 -5.75
N THR A 244 5.98 27.88 -6.38
CA THR A 244 5.02 27.72 -7.50
C THR A 244 3.83 26.78 -7.23
N PHE A 245 2.60 27.31 -7.34
CA PHE A 245 1.32 26.57 -7.14
C PHE A 245 1.09 26.03 -5.71
N TRP A 246 1.93 26.37 -4.73
CA TRP A 246 1.79 25.98 -3.32
C TRP A 246 1.52 27.22 -2.44
N GLU A 247 0.43 27.21 -1.69
CA GLU A 247 0.15 28.15 -0.60
C GLU A 247 0.78 27.64 0.69
N THR A 248 1.50 28.50 1.42
CA THR A 248 2.26 28.09 2.63
C THR A 248 1.64 28.71 3.89
N ASP A 249 1.31 27.87 4.88
CA ASP A 249 0.93 28.34 6.23
C ASP A 249 2.19 28.69 7.05
N PRO A 250 2.44 29.98 7.36
CA PRO A 250 3.63 30.42 8.07
C PRO A 250 3.63 30.08 9.57
N LEU A 251 2.56 29.45 10.10
CA LEU A 251 2.54 28.93 11.47
C LEU A 251 3.01 27.47 11.56
N THR A 252 2.90 26.69 10.47
CA THR A 252 3.10 25.23 10.52
C THR A 252 4.08 24.70 9.45
N ASP A 253 4.71 25.57 8.66
CA ASP A 253 5.55 25.24 7.50
C ASP A 253 4.92 24.16 6.60
N SER A 254 3.59 24.17 6.54
CA SER A 254 2.77 23.22 5.79
C SER A 254 2.24 23.90 4.54
N CYS A 255 2.31 23.18 3.43
CA CYS A 255 2.11 23.75 2.11
C CYS A 255 1.03 22.99 1.36
N TYR A 256 0.13 23.72 0.73
CA TYR A 256 -1.12 23.22 0.16
C TYR A 256 -1.26 23.63 -1.30
N GLN A 257 -1.67 22.70 -2.16
CA GLN A 257 -1.93 22.97 -3.58
C GLN A 257 -3.38 22.63 -3.88
N PHE A 258 -4.14 23.61 -4.40
CA PHE A 258 -5.56 23.47 -4.70
C PHE A 258 -5.78 23.32 -6.21
N ASN A 259 -6.14 22.13 -6.65
CA ASN A 259 -6.32 21.81 -8.07
C ASN A 259 -7.80 21.94 -8.47
N PHE A 260 -8.35 23.15 -8.31
CA PHE A 260 -9.77 23.48 -8.53
C PHE A 260 -10.31 23.14 -9.93
N GLN A 261 -9.45 23.09 -10.94
CA GLN A 261 -9.81 22.79 -12.34
C GLN A 261 -9.71 21.31 -12.68
N ALA A 262 -9.21 20.46 -11.78
CA ALA A 262 -9.02 19.04 -12.05
C ALA A 262 -10.31 18.23 -11.90
N THR A 263 -10.42 17.14 -12.66
CA THR A 263 -11.52 16.17 -12.56
C THR A 263 -10.92 14.77 -12.50
N LEU A 264 -10.39 14.40 -11.32
CA LEU A 264 -9.70 13.14 -11.08
C LEU A 264 -10.43 12.28 -10.04
N THR A 265 -10.35 10.96 -10.19
CA THR A 265 -10.79 10.04 -9.13
C THR A 265 -9.87 10.15 -7.90
N TRP A 266 -10.32 9.68 -6.73
CA TRP A 266 -9.55 9.84 -5.49
C TRP A 266 -8.13 9.25 -5.60
N ILE A 267 -7.97 8.11 -6.29
CA ILE A 267 -6.66 7.46 -6.46
C ILE A 267 -5.74 8.22 -7.41
N GLU A 268 -6.29 8.85 -8.45
CA GLU A 268 -5.51 9.64 -9.42
C GLU A 268 -5.04 10.97 -8.79
N ALA A 269 -5.91 11.61 -8.00
CA ALA A 269 -5.56 12.75 -7.17
C ALA A 269 -4.43 12.40 -6.17
N TRP A 270 -4.53 11.25 -5.50
CA TRP A 270 -3.50 10.74 -4.59
C TRP A 270 -2.15 10.49 -5.29
N ILE A 271 -2.17 9.94 -6.51
CA ILE A 271 -0.99 9.77 -7.36
C ILE A 271 -0.38 11.14 -7.73
N SER A 272 -1.18 12.10 -8.21
CA SER A 272 -0.68 13.42 -8.61
C SER A 272 -0.04 14.22 -7.46
N CYS A 273 -0.50 14.01 -6.22
CA CYS A 273 0.21 14.52 -5.04
C CYS A 273 1.54 13.78 -4.81
N HIS A 274 1.56 12.44 -4.89
CA HIS A 274 2.77 11.63 -4.73
C HIS A 274 3.86 11.92 -5.77
N GLU A 275 3.46 12.28 -7.00
CA GLU A 275 4.38 12.72 -8.04
C GLU A 275 5.11 14.03 -7.69
N GLN A 276 4.57 14.83 -6.77
CA GLN A 276 5.16 16.09 -6.30
C GLN A 276 5.94 15.97 -4.98
N GLY A 277 5.99 14.77 -4.37
CA GLY A 277 6.51 14.58 -3.02
C GLY A 277 5.55 15.10 -1.94
N ALA A 278 4.26 14.96 -2.19
CA ALA A 278 3.15 15.34 -1.32
C ALA A 278 2.17 14.17 -1.15
N ASP A 279 1.18 14.32 -0.26
CA ASP A 279 -0.01 13.46 -0.20
C ASP A 279 -1.26 14.33 -0.45
N LEU A 280 -2.45 13.73 -0.47
CA LEU A 280 -3.71 14.46 -0.34
C LEU A 280 -3.78 15.17 1.02
N LEU A 281 -4.59 16.22 1.09
CA LEU A 281 -4.79 17.03 2.29
C LEU A 281 -5.21 16.18 3.50
N SER A 282 -4.36 16.11 4.52
CA SER A 282 -4.72 15.73 5.88
C SER A 282 -5.08 16.94 6.74
N ILE A 283 -6.04 16.81 7.65
CA ILE A 283 -6.45 17.88 8.58
C ILE A 283 -6.40 17.35 10.02
N THR A 284 -5.47 17.88 10.80
CA THR A 284 -5.00 17.28 12.06
C THR A 284 -5.19 18.16 13.30
N LYS A 285 -5.69 19.40 13.11
CA LYS A 285 -5.93 20.44 14.12
C LYS A 285 -6.98 21.45 13.63
N LEU A 286 -7.71 22.09 14.54
CA LEU A 286 -8.67 23.17 14.19
C LEU A 286 -8.02 24.36 13.44
N HIS A 287 -6.78 24.73 13.76
CA HIS A 287 -6.04 25.78 13.01
C HIS A 287 -5.91 25.43 11.53
N GLU A 288 -5.54 24.18 11.23
CA GLU A 288 -5.35 23.68 9.86
C GLU A 288 -6.67 23.73 9.09
N GLN A 289 -7.78 23.28 9.69
CA GLN A 289 -9.13 23.43 9.12
C GLN A 289 -9.51 24.90 8.88
N THR A 290 -9.19 25.80 9.83
CA THR A 290 -9.53 27.22 9.74
C THR A 290 -8.74 27.93 8.63
N TYR A 291 -7.47 27.60 8.47
CA TYR A 291 -6.61 28.12 7.40
C TYR A 291 -7.10 27.66 6.02
N ILE A 292 -7.36 26.36 5.86
CA ILE A 292 -7.93 25.80 4.63
C ILE A 292 -9.29 26.44 4.30
N ASN A 293 -10.16 26.64 5.30
CA ASN A 293 -11.45 27.30 5.11
C ASN A 293 -11.31 28.73 4.56
N GLY A 294 -10.26 29.47 4.95
CA GLY A 294 -9.95 30.79 4.40
C GLY A 294 -9.61 30.73 2.90
N LEU A 295 -8.75 29.79 2.51
CA LEU A 295 -8.33 29.59 1.11
C LEU A 295 -9.45 29.05 0.20
N LEU A 296 -10.43 28.33 0.78
CA LEU A 296 -11.61 27.84 0.07
C LEU A 296 -12.71 28.90 -0.13
N THR A 297 -12.56 30.12 0.40
CA THR A 297 -13.58 31.17 0.22
C THR A 297 -13.72 31.61 -1.24
N GLY A 298 -14.96 31.79 -1.69
CA GLY A 298 -15.28 32.20 -3.07
C GLY A 298 -15.44 31.06 -4.08
N TYR A 299 -15.06 29.82 -3.73
CA TYR A 299 -15.25 28.63 -4.56
C TYR A 299 -16.48 27.82 -4.13
N SER A 300 -17.19 27.20 -5.07
CA SER A 300 -18.32 26.29 -4.81
C SER A 300 -17.96 24.90 -5.35
N ALA A 301 -17.44 24.02 -4.48
CA ALA A 301 -16.94 22.71 -4.87
C ALA A 301 -16.93 21.71 -3.71
N ALA A 302 -16.91 20.42 -4.07
CA ALA A 302 -16.36 19.36 -3.25
C ALA A 302 -14.94 19.05 -3.76
N LEU A 303 -13.97 18.91 -2.86
CA LEU A 303 -12.59 18.56 -3.22
C LEU A 303 -12.14 17.30 -2.47
N TRP A 304 -11.43 16.40 -3.14
CA TRP A 304 -10.82 15.23 -2.50
C TRP A 304 -9.78 15.61 -1.45
N ILE A 305 -9.84 14.92 -0.31
CA ILE A 305 -8.89 14.98 0.80
C ILE A 305 -8.40 13.56 1.15
N GLY A 306 -7.35 13.43 1.97
CA GLY A 306 -6.70 12.14 2.22
C GLY A 306 -7.49 11.15 3.09
N LEU A 307 -8.62 11.59 3.66
CA LEU A 307 -9.45 10.82 4.58
C LEU A 307 -10.24 9.74 3.83
N ASN A 308 -10.05 8.48 4.22
CA ASN A 308 -10.59 7.30 3.55
C ASN A 308 -10.76 6.12 4.54
N ASP A 309 -11.68 5.19 4.27
CA ASP A 309 -11.87 3.94 5.04
C ASP A 309 -11.65 2.69 4.15
N ARG A 310 -10.71 2.80 3.20
CA ARG A 310 -10.48 1.76 2.16
C ARG A 310 -9.85 0.46 2.69
N GLU A 311 -9.43 0.41 3.96
CA GLU A 311 -9.05 -0.83 4.64
C GLU A 311 -10.31 -1.60 5.05
N ILE A 312 -10.56 -2.76 4.43
CA ILE A 312 -11.78 -3.58 4.63
C ILE A 312 -12.02 -3.98 6.10
N GLN A 313 -10.95 -4.05 6.89
CA GLN A 313 -10.99 -4.41 8.31
C GLN A 313 -10.83 -3.19 9.23
N GLY A 314 -10.71 -1.97 8.69
CA GLY A 314 -10.37 -0.75 9.45
C GLY A 314 -11.34 0.41 9.29
N GLY A 315 -11.19 1.38 10.19
CA GLY A 315 -11.94 2.63 10.18
C GLY A 315 -11.36 3.71 9.29
N TRP A 316 -11.80 4.93 9.53
CA TRP A 316 -11.31 6.12 8.84
C TRP A 316 -9.83 6.41 9.19
N GLN A 317 -9.06 6.73 8.15
CA GLN A 317 -7.62 7.02 8.22
C GLN A 317 -7.24 8.10 7.21
N TRP A 318 -6.13 8.81 7.45
CA TRP A 318 -5.51 9.69 6.46
C TRP A 318 -4.51 8.92 5.60
N SER A 319 -4.47 9.20 4.30
CA SER A 319 -3.54 8.58 3.34
C SER A 319 -2.07 8.85 3.67
N ASP A 320 -1.75 10.03 4.22
CA ASP A 320 -0.41 10.41 4.68
C ASP A 320 0.03 9.75 6.00
N SER A 321 -0.79 8.83 6.52
CA SER A 321 -0.62 8.19 7.84
C SER A 321 -0.64 9.15 9.04
N SER A 322 -1.14 10.39 8.88
CA SER A 322 -1.43 11.27 10.01
C SER A 322 -2.50 10.66 10.95
N PRO A 323 -2.44 10.92 12.26
CA PRO A 323 -3.47 10.45 13.19
C PRO A 323 -4.82 11.13 12.94
N LEU A 324 -5.89 10.34 12.78
CA LEU A 324 -7.26 10.85 12.70
C LEU A 324 -7.79 11.16 14.10
N LYS A 325 -7.41 12.34 14.60
CA LYS A 325 -7.79 12.86 15.92
C LYS A 325 -8.64 14.12 15.88
N TYR A 326 -8.67 14.80 14.74
CA TYR A 326 -9.52 15.96 14.51
C TYR A 326 -10.63 15.54 13.54
N LEU A 327 -11.89 15.93 13.81
CA LEU A 327 -13.03 15.65 12.95
C LEU A 327 -13.77 16.93 12.54
N ASN A 328 -14.33 16.95 11.33
CA ASN A 328 -15.21 18.03 10.88
C ASN A 328 -16.29 17.51 9.90
N TRP A 329 -16.88 16.35 10.19
CA TRP A 329 -18.00 15.79 9.41
C TRP A 329 -19.19 16.76 9.33
N GLU A 330 -19.89 16.77 8.20
CA GLU A 330 -21.17 17.46 8.01
C GLU A 330 -22.30 16.71 8.75
N THR A 331 -23.38 17.41 9.12
CA THR A 331 -24.50 16.79 9.86
C THR A 331 -25.10 15.60 9.09
N GLY A 332 -25.06 14.41 9.70
CA GLY A 332 -25.51 13.17 9.08
C GLY A 332 -24.45 12.46 8.22
N GLN A 333 -23.18 12.86 8.32
CA GLN A 333 -22.01 12.19 7.74
C GLN A 333 -21.11 11.63 8.86
N PRO A 334 -20.30 10.58 8.59
CA PRO A 334 -20.29 9.78 7.37
C PRO A 334 -21.59 8.98 7.20
N ASN A 335 -22.03 8.80 5.96
CA ASN A 335 -23.21 8.00 5.63
C ASN A 335 -22.81 6.54 5.35
N HIS A 336 -23.61 5.59 5.83
CA HIS A 336 -23.34 4.14 5.74
C HIS A 336 -23.70 3.52 4.37
N ALA A 337 -23.43 4.21 3.27
CA ALA A 337 -23.53 3.61 1.95
C ALA A 337 -22.20 2.87 1.64
N ASP A 338 -22.27 1.55 1.46
CA ASP A 338 -21.13 0.63 1.39
C ASP A 338 -19.97 1.05 0.45
N GLU A 339 -20.26 1.84 -0.59
CA GLU A 339 -19.31 2.22 -1.64
C GLU A 339 -18.66 3.60 -1.41
N HIS A 340 -19.14 4.38 -0.46
CA HIS A 340 -18.67 5.76 -0.20
C HIS A 340 -17.37 5.80 0.65
N ASN A 341 -16.29 5.17 0.17
CA ASN A 341 -15.06 4.97 0.97
C ASN A 341 -14.04 6.14 0.99
N CYS A 342 -14.36 7.29 0.40
CA CYS A 342 -13.44 8.42 0.27
C CYS A 342 -14.11 9.73 0.71
N ALA A 343 -13.39 10.59 1.44
CA ALA A 343 -13.95 11.85 1.94
C ALA A 343 -13.61 13.06 1.04
N VAL A 344 -14.56 13.99 0.97
CA VAL A 344 -14.41 15.31 0.36
C VAL A 344 -14.56 16.42 1.41
N ILE A 345 -13.83 17.52 1.22
CA ILE A 345 -14.14 18.80 1.87
C ILE A 345 -15.10 19.60 1.00
N ARG A 346 -16.19 20.13 1.57
CA ARG A 346 -17.17 20.97 0.84
C ARG A 346 -17.06 22.43 1.23
N THR A 347 -16.78 23.29 0.26
CA THR A 347 -16.66 24.75 0.46
C THR A 347 -18.00 25.36 0.90
N GLU A 348 -19.09 24.93 0.26
CA GLU A 348 -20.48 25.34 0.51
C GLU A 348 -20.92 25.11 1.96
N SER A 349 -20.40 24.07 2.60
CA SER A 349 -20.69 23.72 3.99
C SER A 349 -19.59 24.19 4.94
N SER A 350 -18.93 25.31 4.63
CA SER A 350 -17.85 25.91 5.45
C SER A 350 -16.72 24.94 5.76
N GLY A 351 -16.32 24.13 4.77
CA GLY A 351 -15.23 23.16 4.88
C GLY A 351 -15.54 21.90 5.69
N ARG A 352 -16.83 21.62 5.95
CA ARG A 352 -17.29 20.34 6.50
C ARG A 352 -17.03 19.18 5.52
N TRP A 353 -16.88 17.99 6.07
CA TRP A 353 -16.53 16.78 5.31
C TRP A 353 -17.75 15.91 5.00
N GLN A 354 -17.75 15.24 3.85
CA GLN A 354 -18.70 14.17 3.50
C GLN A 354 -17.93 12.97 2.96
N ASN A 355 -18.46 11.76 3.10
CA ASN A 355 -17.97 10.60 2.34
C ASN A 355 -18.72 10.43 1.00
N ARG A 356 -18.00 9.93 -0.01
CA ARG A 356 -18.37 9.81 -1.42
C ARG A 356 -17.69 8.59 -2.04
N ASP A 357 -18.21 8.13 -3.17
CA ASP A 357 -17.58 7.08 -3.97
C ASP A 357 -16.25 7.59 -4.55
N CYS A 358 -15.17 6.87 -4.25
CA CYS A 358 -13.82 7.13 -4.72
C CYS A 358 -13.69 7.20 -6.26
N SER A 359 -14.62 6.62 -7.01
CA SER A 359 -14.66 6.63 -8.48
C SER A 359 -15.09 7.98 -9.09
N VAL A 360 -15.66 8.90 -8.29
CA VAL A 360 -16.15 10.18 -8.80
C VAL A 360 -14.98 11.12 -9.15
N ALA A 361 -14.98 11.62 -10.37
CA ALA A 361 -14.00 12.61 -10.83
C ALA A 361 -14.26 13.99 -10.22
N LEU A 362 -13.36 14.49 -9.36
CA LEU A 362 -13.49 15.78 -8.65
C LEU A 362 -12.15 16.55 -8.63
N PRO A 363 -12.19 17.85 -8.29
CA PRO A 363 -11.02 18.61 -7.83
C PRO A 363 -10.42 18.00 -6.56
N TYR A 364 -9.18 18.37 -6.24
CA TYR A 364 -8.46 17.83 -5.07
C TYR A 364 -7.50 18.85 -4.45
N VAL A 365 -7.04 18.55 -3.23
CA VAL A 365 -6.02 19.36 -2.52
C VAL A 365 -4.86 18.48 -2.09
N CYS A 366 -3.63 18.85 -2.46
CA CYS A 366 -2.41 18.20 -1.96
C CYS A 366 -1.84 18.94 -0.74
N LYS A 367 -1.06 18.23 0.08
CA LYS A 367 -0.34 18.74 1.25
C LYS A 367 1.08 18.18 1.32
N LYS A 368 2.05 19.04 1.64
CA LYS A 368 3.43 18.63 2.03
C LYS A 368 3.99 19.49 3.16
N ARG A 369 5.00 18.96 3.85
CA ARG A 369 5.76 19.63 4.93
C ARG A 369 7.26 19.41 4.67
N PRO A 370 7.96 20.31 3.96
CA PRO A 370 9.30 19.99 3.44
C PRO A 370 10.38 19.82 4.51
N ASN A 371 10.22 20.47 5.67
CA ASN A 371 11.11 20.36 6.82
C ASN A 371 10.55 19.43 7.92
N ALA A 372 9.74 18.43 7.55
CA ALA A 372 9.22 17.44 8.49
C ALA A 372 10.34 16.55 9.04
N THR A 373 10.99 16.99 10.11
CA THR A 373 11.71 16.09 11.02
C THR A 373 10.73 15.05 11.55
N LEU A 374 11.12 13.78 11.52
CA LEU A 374 10.42 12.75 12.29
C LEU A 374 10.31 13.22 13.74
N ASP A 375 9.11 13.15 14.31
CA ASP A 375 8.87 13.58 15.69
C ASP A 375 9.79 12.80 16.63
N PRO A 376 10.56 13.45 17.54
CA PRO A 376 11.48 12.77 18.45
C PRO A 376 10.88 11.57 19.20
N PHE A 377 9.57 11.61 19.50
CA PHE A 377 8.85 10.48 20.12
C PHE A 377 8.91 9.19 19.29
N THR A 378 9.07 9.27 17.96
CA THR A 378 9.17 8.08 17.08
C THR A 378 10.52 7.37 17.18
N THR A 379 11.58 8.08 17.55
CA THR A 379 12.96 7.56 17.63
C THR A 379 13.34 7.03 19.02
N ASP A 380 13.01 7.77 20.08
CA ASP A 380 13.53 7.47 21.43
C ASP A 380 12.77 6.32 22.14
N SER A 381 11.56 5.98 21.69
CA SER A 381 10.72 4.93 22.29
C SER A 381 11.30 3.51 22.17
N TRP A 382 12.29 3.29 21.30
CA TRP A 382 12.81 1.97 20.93
C TRP A 382 14.24 1.68 21.44
N THR A 383 14.93 2.71 21.91
CA THR A 383 16.39 2.72 22.09
C THR A 383 16.82 2.91 23.53
N ASN A 384 15.88 3.10 24.45
CA ASN A 384 16.20 3.27 25.86
C ASN A 384 16.45 1.91 26.55
N ASP A 385 17.70 1.44 26.48
CA ASP A 385 18.20 0.20 27.09
C ASP A 385 18.22 0.22 28.65
N GLU A 386 17.64 1.24 29.30
CA GLU A 386 17.61 1.38 30.75
C GLU A 386 16.56 0.47 31.42
N LYS A 387 16.87 -0.04 32.62
CA LYS A 387 15.98 -0.94 33.34
C LYS A 387 14.91 -0.18 34.14
N TYR A 388 13.67 -0.31 33.71
CA TYR A 388 12.49 0.15 34.44
C TYR A 388 11.84 -1.00 35.24
N GLU A 389 11.41 -0.70 36.47
CA GLU A 389 10.72 -1.62 37.38
C GLU A 389 9.29 -1.12 37.67
N CYS A 390 8.37 -2.06 37.89
CA CYS A 390 6.94 -1.80 38.11
C CYS A 390 6.45 -2.44 39.41
N ASP A 391 5.43 -1.81 40.04
CA ASP A 391 4.82 -2.33 41.27
C ASP A 391 4.14 -3.69 41.05
N MET A 392 3.98 -4.47 42.12
CA MET A 392 3.27 -5.76 42.04
C MET A 392 1.85 -5.59 41.48
N GLY A 393 1.51 -6.43 40.49
CA GLY A 393 0.22 -6.36 39.78
C GLY A 393 0.18 -5.38 38.61
N TRP A 394 1.31 -4.77 38.25
CA TRP A 394 1.52 -4.09 36.97
C TRP A 394 2.40 -4.93 36.05
N GLN A 395 2.21 -4.79 34.74
CA GLN A 395 3.03 -5.42 33.71
C GLN A 395 3.96 -4.37 33.07
N ALA A 396 5.24 -4.69 32.88
CA ALA A 396 6.23 -3.78 32.33
C ALA A 396 6.34 -3.93 30.80
N PHE A 397 6.38 -2.80 30.08
CA PHE A 397 6.74 -2.76 28.66
C PHE A 397 7.43 -1.43 28.32
N GLN A 398 8.62 -1.51 27.70
CA GLN A 398 9.53 -0.37 27.52
C GLN A 398 9.73 0.39 28.86
N ALA A 399 9.61 1.72 28.86
CA ALA A 399 9.73 2.55 30.06
C ALA A 399 8.44 2.65 30.91
N SER A 400 7.37 1.92 30.55
CA SER A 400 6.04 2.08 31.15
C SER A 400 5.50 0.83 31.85
N CYS A 401 4.64 1.06 32.83
CA CYS A 401 3.90 0.07 33.59
C CYS A 401 2.41 0.15 33.24
N TYR A 402 1.80 -1.00 32.95
CA TYR A 402 0.41 -1.13 32.50
C TYR A 402 -0.38 -2.04 33.44
N LYS A 403 -1.66 -1.73 33.67
CA LYS A 403 -2.53 -2.52 34.55
C LYS A 403 -3.97 -2.51 34.07
N LEU A 404 -4.54 -3.69 33.86
CA LEU A 404 -5.97 -3.88 33.67
C LEU A 404 -6.69 -3.72 35.03
N ASN A 405 -7.71 -2.89 35.07
CA ASN A 405 -8.73 -2.86 36.11
C ASN A 405 -10.00 -3.55 35.59
N SER A 406 -10.33 -4.71 36.16
CA SER A 406 -11.48 -5.52 35.75
C SER A 406 -12.83 -4.95 36.21
N GLU A 407 -12.85 -3.94 37.08
CA GLU A 407 -14.09 -3.30 37.55
C GLU A 407 -14.73 -2.44 36.44
N LYS A 408 -15.98 -2.76 36.11
CA LYS A 408 -16.72 -2.06 35.06
C LYS A 408 -17.23 -0.70 35.54
N THR A 409 -16.71 0.37 34.97
CA THR A 409 -16.96 1.75 35.40
C THR A 409 -17.16 2.70 34.21
N GLU A 410 -17.84 3.81 34.45
CA GLU A 410 -17.93 4.94 33.51
C GLU A 410 -16.54 5.56 33.29
N TRP A 411 -16.29 6.14 32.12
CA TRP A 411 -14.94 6.56 31.71
C TRP A 411 -14.28 7.54 32.69
N GLU A 412 -15.01 8.54 33.18
CA GLU A 412 -14.48 9.52 34.14
C GLU A 412 -14.16 8.88 35.50
N THR A 413 -14.91 7.85 35.90
CA THR A 413 -14.67 7.06 37.12
C THR A 413 -13.46 6.12 36.95
N ALA A 414 -13.27 5.57 35.75
CA ALA A 414 -12.08 4.80 35.40
C ALA A 414 -10.81 5.68 35.45
N GLN A 415 -10.84 6.87 34.86
CA GLN A 415 -9.73 7.83 34.91
C GLN A 415 -9.40 8.26 36.34
N LYS A 416 -10.40 8.62 37.16
CA LYS A 416 -10.20 8.88 38.60
C LYS A 416 -9.61 7.68 39.35
N THR A 417 -9.85 6.46 38.90
CA THR A 417 -9.30 5.23 39.49
C THR A 417 -7.84 5.00 39.08
N CYS A 418 -7.46 5.30 37.85
CA CYS A 418 -6.05 5.33 37.45
C CYS A 418 -5.27 6.42 38.20
N GLN A 419 -5.83 7.63 38.33
CA GLN A 419 -5.20 8.75 39.03
C GLN A 419 -4.91 8.45 40.51
N ARG A 420 -5.77 7.68 41.19
CA ARG A 420 -5.54 7.17 42.56
C ARG A 420 -4.35 6.19 42.67
N MET A 421 -3.84 5.66 41.56
CA MET A 421 -2.67 4.77 41.50
C MET A 421 -1.43 5.45 40.89
N GLU A 422 -1.43 6.79 40.82
CA GLU A 422 -0.37 7.60 40.20
C GLU A 422 -0.19 7.29 38.70
N ALA A 423 -1.32 7.08 38.01
CA ALA A 423 -1.42 6.72 36.60
C ALA A 423 -2.54 7.49 35.89
N ASN A 424 -2.61 7.38 34.58
CA ASN A 424 -3.79 7.78 33.78
C ASN A 424 -4.37 6.56 33.07
N LEU A 425 -5.55 6.69 32.46
CA LEU A 425 -5.98 5.76 31.42
C LEU A 425 -4.92 5.69 30.30
N VAL A 426 -4.79 4.52 29.70
CA VAL A 426 -3.67 4.22 28.79
C VAL A 426 -3.66 5.09 27.54
N SER A 427 -2.53 5.77 27.34
CA SER A 427 -2.13 6.39 26.07
C SER A 427 -1.37 5.40 25.20
N ILE A 428 -1.52 5.50 23.88
CA ILE A 428 -0.92 4.56 22.90
C ILE A 428 -0.28 5.34 21.75
N HIS A 429 1.02 5.12 21.52
CA HIS A 429 1.83 5.87 20.55
C HIS A 429 2.44 5.00 19.46
N THR A 430 2.56 3.68 19.70
CA THR A 430 3.21 2.76 18.77
C THR A 430 2.42 1.47 18.57
N LEU A 431 2.64 0.82 17.43
CA LEU A 431 2.02 -0.47 17.12
C LEU A 431 2.40 -1.57 18.15
N PRO A 432 3.65 -1.74 18.61
CA PRO A 432 3.97 -2.79 19.59
C PRO A 432 3.50 -2.48 21.03
N GLU A 433 3.27 -1.22 21.39
CA GLU A 433 2.54 -0.88 22.62
C GLU A 433 1.11 -1.41 22.56
N LEU A 434 0.43 -1.22 21.42
CA LEU A 434 -0.88 -1.82 21.16
C LEU A 434 -0.82 -3.36 21.14
N GLU A 435 0.23 -3.97 20.58
CA GLU A 435 0.42 -5.43 20.63
C GLU A 435 0.53 -5.93 22.08
N PHE A 436 1.39 -5.31 22.88
CA PHE A 436 1.59 -5.67 24.28
C PHE A 436 0.29 -5.53 25.08
N ILE A 437 -0.45 -4.44 24.89
CA ILE A 437 -1.78 -4.24 25.47
C ILE A 437 -2.72 -5.37 25.04
N THR A 438 -2.75 -5.72 23.75
CA THR A 438 -3.62 -6.77 23.19
C THR A 438 -3.30 -8.16 23.74
N ARG A 439 -2.02 -8.56 23.74
CA ARG A 439 -1.57 -9.92 24.04
C ARG A 439 -1.39 -10.19 25.54
N SER A 440 -0.99 -9.17 26.31
CA SER A 440 -0.59 -9.34 27.72
C SER A 440 -1.56 -8.67 28.70
N VAL A 441 -2.15 -7.52 28.38
CA VAL A 441 -2.92 -6.71 29.35
C VAL A 441 -4.44 -6.86 29.22
N LYS A 442 -5.00 -6.73 28.01
CA LYS A 442 -6.44 -6.84 27.69
C LYS A 442 -6.97 -8.29 27.74
N ARG A 443 -6.07 -9.26 27.86
CA ARG A 443 -6.34 -10.68 27.64
C ARG A 443 -7.63 -11.16 28.32
N ASP A 444 -8.43 -11.92 27.55
CA ASP A 444 -9.72 -12.49 27.93
C ASP A 444 -10.85 -11.44 28.18
N VAL A 445 -10.63 -10.15 27.84
CA VAL A 445 -11.65 -9.06 27.87
C VAL A 445 -12.00 -8.56 26.46
N GLY A 446 -13.30 -8.49 26.15
CA GLY A 446 -13.81 -8.07 24.85
C GLY A 446 -13.60 -6.58 24.51
N GLN A 447 -13.93 -5.67 25.44
CA GLN A 447 -13.86 -4.21 25.25
C GLN A 447 -13.33 -3.53 26.52
N VAL A 448 -12.49 -2.50 26.38
CA VAL A 448 -11.86 -1.78 27.51
C VAL A 448 -11.71 -0.27 27.25
N TRP A 449 -11.83 0.55 28.30
CA TRP A 449 -11.56 2.00 28.23
C TRP A 449 -10.06 2.32 28.07
N ILE A 450 -9.77 3.33 27.23
CA ILE A 450 -8.45 3.94 27.06
C ILE A 450 -8.51 5.46 27.28
N GLY A 451 -7.35 6.12 27.31
CA GLY A 451 -7.24 7.53 27.71
C GLY A 451 -7.53 8.56 26.60
N LEU A 452 -8.06 8.16 25.45
CA LEU A 452 -8.34 9.07 24.33
C LEU A 452 -9.77 9.62 24.48
N HIS A 453 -9.92 10.94 24.41
CA HIS A 453 -11.19 11.64 24.58
C HIS A 453 -11.14 13.02 23.91
N ASP A 454 -12.29 13.58 23.56
CA ASP A 454 -12.44 14.97 23.07
C ASP A 454 -13.31 15.84 23.99
N THR A 455 -13.75 15.34 25.16
CA THR A 455 -14.64 16.04 26.13
C THR A 455 -14.23 17.47 26.55
N ASN A 456 -12.96 17.86 26.35
CA ASN A 456 -12.49 19.24 26.57
C ASN A 456 -12.83 20.21 25.42
N MET A 457 -12.92 19.69 24.20
CA MET A 457 -13.13 20.40 22.95
C MET A 457 -13.60 19.41 21.87
N GLN A 458 -14.90 19.41 21.59
CA GLN A 458 -15.53 18.46 20.66
C GLN A 458 -14.77 18.40 19.32
N MET A 459 -14.62 17.18 18.81
CA MET A 459 -13.92 16.81 17.59
C MET A 459 -12.40 17.01 17.62
N ASP A 460 -11.75 17.19 18.79
CA ASP A 460 -10.28 17.27 18.92
C ASP A 460 -9.76 16.31 20.03
N PHE A 461 -9.58 15.04 19.63
CA PHE A 461 -9.17 13.95 20.52
C PHE A 461 -7.75 14.13 21.07
N GLN A 462 -7.61 13.96 22.38
CA GLN A 462 -6.36 14.08 23.15
C GLN A 462 -6.23 12.96 24.20
N TRP A 463 -5.00 12.69 24.65
CA TRP A 463 -4.73 11.72 25.72
C TRP A 463 -4.88 12.37 27.11
N THR A 464 -5.46 11.63 28.06
CA THR A 464 -5.62 12.02 29.48
C THR A 464 -4.32 12.32 30.23
N ASP A 465 -3.17 11.89 29.72
CA ASP A 465 -1.84 12.17 30.29
C ASP A 465 -1.11 13.33 29.57
N HIS A 466 -1.79 14.00 28.63
CA HIS A 466 -1.29 15.09 27.79
C HIS A 466 -0.10 14.74 26.88
N THR A 467 0.16 13.44 26.65
CA THR A 467 1.07 13.00 25.58
C THR A 467 0.50 13.32 24.19
N PRO A 468 1.35 13.47 23.16
CA PRO A 468 0.86 13.80 21.83
C PRO A 468 0.15 12.59 21.18
N VAL A 469 -1.06 12.82 20.67
CA VAL A 469 -1.73 11.87 19.78
C VAL A 469 -1.02 11.90 18.42
N ILE A 470 -0.15 10.90 18.21
CA ILE A 470 0.64 10.65 17.00
C ILE A 470 0.23 9.36 16.26
N PHE A 471 -0.68 8.57 16.84
CA PHE A 471 -1.12 7.27 16.35
C PHE A 471 -2.62 7.09 16.62
N THR A 472 -3.35 6.49 15.68
CA THR A 472 -4.77 6.14 15.77
C THR A 472 -5.05 4.83 15.07
N PHE A 473 -5.93 3.98 15.61
CA PHE A 473 -6.23 2.66 15.02
C PHE A 473 -7.73 2.31 15.10
N TRP A 474 -8.56 3.09 14.41
CA TRP A 474 -10.01 3.02 14.45
C TRP A 474 -10.60 1.73 13.84
N HIS A 475 -11.78 1.35 14.34
CA HIS A 475 -12.62 0.25 13.88
C HIS A 475 -13.41 0.64 12.61
N PRO A 476 -13.79 -0.30 11.72
CA PRO A 476 -14.70 -0.03 10.60
C PRO A 476 -15.85 0.92 10.93
N PHE A 477 -15.99 1.92 10.07
CA PHE A 477 -16.93 3.06 10.14
C PHE A 477 -16.72 4.07 11.28
N GLU A 478 -15.67 3.91 12.10
CA GLU A 478 -15.32 4.84 13.18
C GLU A 478 -14.10 5.72 12.82
N PRO A 479 -13.98 6.94 13.38
CA PRO A 479 -14.90 7.55 14.33
C PRO A 479 -16.02 8.35 13.65
N ASN A 480 -17.26 8.17 14.10
CA ASN A 480 -18.43 8.81 13.51
C ASN A 480 -19.23 9.77 14.42
N ASN A 481 -18.94 9.86 15.73
CA ASN A 481 -19.56 10.82 16.68
C ASN A 481 -21.09 10.91 16.48
N PHE A 482 -21.81 9.80 16.66
CA PHE A 482 -23.12 9.60 16.04
C PHE A 482 -24.20 10.61 16.49
N ARG A 483 -24.99 11.10 15.52
CA ARG A 483 -26.27 11.82 15.63
C ARG A 483 -26.70 12.31 17.04
N ASN A 484 -26.05 13.36 17.54
CA ASN A 484 -26.36 14.06 18.79
C ASN A 484 -26.14 13.26 20.10
N THR A 485 -25.60 12.04 20.05
CA THR A 485 -24.97 11.41 21.21
C THR A 485 -23.53 11.92 21.32
N LEU A 486 -23.14 12.28 22.55
CA LEU A 486 -21.77 12.65 22.90
C LEU A 486 -20.97 11.37 23.15
N GLU A 487 -20.29 10.89 22.11
CA GLU A 487 -19.49 9.66 22.11
C GLU A 487 -18.01 9.94 22.42
N ASP A 488 -17.81 10.95 23.28
CA ASP A 488 -16.57 11.69 23.52
C ASP A 488 -15.40 10.89 24.15
N CYS A 489 -15.56 9.58 24.34
CA CYS A 489 -14.65 8.71 25.08
C CYS A 489 -14.36 7.41 24.31
N VAL A 490 -13.08 7.07 24.14
CA VAL A 490 -12.68 5.96 23.26
C VAL A 490 -12.43 4.66 24.01
N SER A 491 -12.89 3.56 23.43
CA SER A 491 -12.63 2.19 23.89
C SER A 491 -11.82 1.38 22.86
N ILE A 492 -11.14 0.33 23.32
CA ILE A 492 -10.57 -0.72 22.44
C ILE A 492 -11.57 -1.87 22.37
N TRP A 493 -11.98 -2.24 21.16
CA TRP A 493 -12.96 -3.30 20.87
C TRP A 493 -12.34 -4.53 20.19
N GLY A 494 -13.00 -5.68 20.37
CA GLY A 494 -12.74 -6.91 19.62
C GLY A 494 -11.40 -7.60 19.90
N ALA A 495 -11.04 -8.52 19.01
CA ALA A 495 -9.76 -9.26 19.05
C ALA A 495 -8.61 -8.48 18.38
N GLU A 496 -8.91 -7.73 17.30
CA GLU A 496 -7.94 -6.88 16.60
C GLU A 496 -7.49 -5.66 17.41
N SER A 497 -8.23 -5.32 18.47
CA SER A 497 -7.98 -4.16 19.34
C SER A 497 -7.97 -2.83 18.60
N ARG A 498 -8.93 -2.67 17.68
CA ARG A 498 -9.28 -1.40 17.03
C ARG A 498 -10.14 -0.53 17.95
N TRP A 499 -10.18 0.77 17.65
CA TRP A 499 -10.73 1.80 18.54
C TRP A 499 -12.15 2.23 18.11
N ASP A 500 -12.96 2.57 19.10
CA ASP A 500 -14.41 2.77 19.02
C ASP A 500 -14.76 3.98 19.91
N ASP A 501 -15.20 5.11 19.32
CA ASP A 501 -15.69 6.28 20.05
C ASP A 501 -17.09 5.99 20.61
N SER A 502 -17.22 6.11 21.92
CA SER A 502 -18.30 5.49 22.69
C SER A 502 -18.87 6.47 23.71
N PRO A 503 -20.17 6.39 24.05
CA PRO A 503 -20.75 7.18 25.13
C PRO A 503 -19.99 6.98 26.44
N CYS A 504 -19.47 8.06 27.02
CA CYS A 504 -18.63 8.03 28.24
C CYS A 504 -19.31 7.36 29.47
N ASN A 505 -20.64 7.20 29.43
CA ASN A 505 -21.47 6.57 30.46
C ASN A 505 -21.54 5.03 30.35
N LEU A 506 -20.92 4.40 29.34
CA LEU A 506 -20.82 2.95 29.28
C LEU A 506 -19.93 2.40 30.42
N THR A 507 -20.30 1.25 30.98
CA THR A 507 -19.58 0.63 32.10
C THR A 507 -18.65 -0.48 31.62
N LEU A 508 -17.38 -0.11 31.39
CA LEU A 508 -16.35 -0.99 30.84
C LEU A 508 -15.17 -1.18 31.82
N PRO A 509 -14.43 -2.29 31.75
CA PRO A 509 -13.12 -2.41 32.38
C PRO A 509 -12.15 -1.39 31.76
N SER A 510 -11.06 -1.07 32.44
CA SER A 510 -10.13 0.00 32.03
C SER A 510 -8.67 -0.43 32.09
N ILE A 511 -7.80 0.18 31.29
CA ILE A 511 -6.35 -0.04 31.38
C ILE A 511 -5.68 1.26 31.80
N CYS A 512 -4.90 1.20 32.88
CA CYS A 512 -4.09 2.31 33.38
C CYS A 512 -2.63 2.18 32.91
N LYS A 513 -1.96 3.32 32.67
CA LYS A 513 -0.54 3.45 32.30
C LYS A 513 0.15 4.48 33.20
N LYS A 514 1.38 4.18 33.63
CA LYS A 514 2.31 5.14 34.25
C LYS A 514 3.76 4.84 33.85
N LEU A 515 4.66 5.80 34.04
CA LEU A 515 6.10 5.57 33.87
C LEU A 515 6.61 4.59 34.94
N GLY A 516 7.54 3.70 34.57
CA GLY A 516 8.20 2.81 35.51
C GLY A 516 9.30 3.50 36.32
N THR A 517 9.70 2.86 37.41
CA THR A 517 10.81 3.34 38.24
C THR A 517 12.13 2.95 37.60
N LYS A 518 12.94 3.93 37.19
CA LYS A 518 14.30 3.70 36.69
C LYS A 518 15.18 3.10 37.78
N SER A 519 15.92 2.04 37.46
CA SER A 519 16.79 1.32 38.39
C SER A 519 18.24 1.27 37.88
N ASP A 520 19.21 1.36 38.79
CA ASP A 520 20.66 1.29 38.48
C ASP A 520 21.14 -0.14 38.12
N GLY A 521 20.21 -1.09 37.95
CA GLY A 521 20.50 -2.47 37.58
C GLY A 521 20.63 -2.64 36.06
N LYS A 522 21.52 -3.54 35.63
CA LYS A 522 21.49 -4.03 34.24
C LYS A 522 20.12 -4.67 33.93
N PRO A 523 19.59 -4.54 32.70
CA PRO A 523 18.31 -5.13 32.30
C PRO A 523 18.16 -6.59 32.72
N GLN A 524 17.10 -6.89 33.47
CA GLN A 524 16.88 -8.22 34.06
C GLN A 524 16.28 -9.22 33.06
N HIS A 525 15.84 -8.74 31.89
CA HIS A 525 15.51 -9.57 30.73
C HIS A 525 16.43 -9.19 29.56
N GLN A 526 17.61 -9.83 29.48
CA GLN A 526 18.27 -10.20 28.21
C GLN A 526 19.57 -10.98 28.45
N GLU A 527 19.60 -12.26 28.04
CA GLU A 527 20.84 -13.04 27.85
C GLU A 527 21.41 -12.85 26.44
N CYS A 528 21.38 -11.60 25.94
CA CYS A 528 21.78 -11.29 24.57
C CYS A 528 23.29 -11.08 24.46
N LYS A 529 23.87 -11.53 23.34
CA LYS A 529 25.30 -11.34 23.05
C LYS A 529 25.58 -9.86 22.84
N LYS A 530 26.75 -9.36 23.27
CA LYS A 530 27.10 -7.94 23.12
C LYS A 530 26.98 -7.49 21.66
N GLY A 531 26.15 -6.48 21.40
CA GLY A 531 25.85 -5.95 20.06
C GLY A 531 24.55 -6.48 19.44
N TRP A 532 23.88 -7.44 20.08
CA TRP A 532 22.54 -7.88 19.71
C TRP A 532 21.49 -7.09 20.51
N LYS A 533 20.30 -6.85 19.93
CA LYS A 533 19.17 -6.14 20.54
C LYS A 533 18.04 -7.11 20.94
N TRP A 534 17.18 -6.69 21.88
CA TRP A 534 15.93 -7.41 22.20
C TRP A 534 14.80 -7.00 21.26
N HIS A 535 13.99 -7.97 20.84
CA HIS A 535 12.56 -7.77 20.68
C HIS A 535 11.86 -9.07 21.06
N SER A 536 10.98 -9.04 22.06
CA SER A 536 10.41 -10.27 22.64
C SER A 536 9.83 -11.19 21.55
N PRO A 537 10.16 -12.51 21.51
CA PRO A 537 10.98 -13.29 22.44
C PRO A 537 12.43 -13.56 21.96
N ALA A 538 12.97 -12.79 21.02
CA ALA A 538 14.22 -13.09 20.31
C ALA A 538 15.29 -11.98 20.37
N CYS A 539 16.55 -12.41 20.25
CA CYS A 539 17.72 -11.56 20.05
C CYS A 539 17.96 -11.30 18.57
N TYR A 540 18.28 -10.06 18.18
CA TYR A 540 18.52 -9.68 16.78
C TYR A 540 19.87 -9.00 16.59
N TRP A 541 20.48 -9.19 15.42
CA TRP A 541 21.74 -8.54 15.03
C TRP A 541 21.80 -8.28 13.53
N VAL A 542 22.51 -7.21 13.14
CA VAL A 542 22.71 -6.79 11.75
C VAL A 542 24.14 -7.09 11.33
N GLY A 543 24.31 -7.91 10.30
CA GLY A 543 25.59 -8.17 9.65
C GLY A 543 25.89 -7.12 8.59
N GLU A 544 27.06 -6.50 8.65
CA GLU A 544 27.46 -5.40 7.77
C GLU A 544 28.12 -5.85 6.45
N ASP A 545 28.47 -7.14 6.33
CA ASP A 545 29.16 -7.68 5.17
C ASP A 545 28.22 -7.89 3.97
N LEU A 546 28.63 -7.44 2.78
CA LEU A 546 27.88 -7.63 1.53
C LEU A 546 28.11 -9.03 0.96
N VAL A 547 27.15 -9.93 1.19
CA VAL A 547 27.27 -11.37 0.93
C VAL A 547 26.05 -11.93 0.17
N THR A 548 26.22 -13.09 -0.45
CA THR A 548 25.11 -13.87 -1.05
C THR A 548 24.20 -14.47 0.03
N PHE A 549 23.02 -14.93 -0.35
CA PHE A 549 22.04 -15.47 0.60
C PHE A 549 22.58 -16.68 1.39
N ASP A 550 23.28 -17.61 0.73
CA ASP A 550 23.90 -18.77 1.35
C ASP A 550 25.05 -18.42 2.31
N GLU A 551 25.80 -17.35 2.01
CA GLU A 551 26.86 -16.83 2.88
C GLU A 551 26.26 -16.15 4.12
N ALA A 552 25.19 -15.37 3.95
CA ALA A 552 24.44 -14.75 5.05
C ALA A 552 23.86 -15.80 6.00
N LYS A 553 23.19 -16.82 5.44
CA LYS A 553 22.62 -17.96 6.16
C LYS A 553 23.68 -18.66 7.03
N LYS A 554 24.80 -19.09 6.43
CA LYS A 554 25.92 -19.73 7.13
C LYS A 554 26.51 -18.84 8.22
N THR A 555 26.50 -17.53 8.03
CA THR A 555 27.02 -16.58 9.02
C THR A 555 26.09 -16.48 10.24
N CYS A 556 24.77 -16.40 10.05
CA CYS A 556 23.83 -16.48 11.17
C CYS A 556 23.91 -17.84 11.89
N GLU A 557 23.97 -18.95 11.14
CA GLU A 557 24.13 -20.31 11.69
C GLU A 557 25.39 -20.41 12.57
N GLY A 558 26.51 -19.80 12.13
CA GLY A 558 27.76 -19.72 12.89
C GLY A 558 27.66 -18.98 14.24
N TYR A 559 26.68 -18.08 14.41
CA TYR A 559 26.36 -17.44 15.69
C TYR A 559 25.30 -18.20 16.52
N GLY A 560 24.82 -19.36 16.05
CA GLY A 560 23.71 -20.10 16.66
C GLY A 560 22.35 -19.41 16.44
N ALA A 561 22.20 -18.72 15.32
CA ALA A 561 21.02 -17.96 14.93
C ALA A 561 20.54 -18.40 13.53
N ALA A 562 19.37 -17.94 13.12
CA ALA A 562 18.90 -18.02 11.73
C ALA A 562 18.91 -16.64 11.07
N LEU A 563 18.71 -16.56 9.75
CA LEU A 563 18.24 -15.32 9.12
C LEU A 563 16.87 -14.94 9.70
N VAL A 564 16.56 -13.63 9.75
CA VAL A 564 15.38 -13.14 10.46
C VAL A 564 14.06 -13.64 9.85
N THR A 565 13.30 -14.36 10.67
CA THR A 565 11.85 -14.58 10.47
C THR A 565 11.08 -13.31 10.87
N ILE A 566 10.05 -12.94 10.13
CA ILE A 566 9.15 -11.82 10.50
C ILE A 566 7.71 -12.33 10.48
N THR A 567 7.17 -12.59 11.66
CA THR A 567 5.87 -13.25 11.87
C THR A 567 4.68 -12.28 11.95
N ASN A 568 4.93 -10.99 12.12
CA ASN A 568 3.88 -9.99 12.32
C ASN A 568 4.38 -8.55 12.06
N ARG A 569 3.45 -7.59 11.96
CA ARG A 569 3.73 -6.16 11.72
C ARG A 569 4.57 -5.46 12.80
N PHE A 570 4.62 -6.02 14.01
CA PHE A 570 5.32 -5.45 15.16
C PHE A 570 6.80 -5.84 15.13
N GLU A 571 7.11 -7.12 14.86
CA GLU A 571 8.44 -7.65 14.54
C GLU A 571 9.02 -6.92 13.30
N GLN A 572 8.20 -6.62 12.28
CA GLN A 572 8.60 -5.79 11.13
C GLN A 572 8.97 -4.36 11.53
N ALA A 573 8.14 -3.67 12.33
CA ALA A 573 8.42 -2.30 12.75
C ALA A 573 9.72 -2.21 13.58
N PHE A 574 9.97 -3.18 14.44
CA PHE A 574 11.26 -3.29 15.14
C PHE A 574 12.43 -3.53 14.18
N VAL A 575 12.29 -4.43 13.21
CA VAL A 575 13.34 -4.70 12.21
C VAL A 575 13.64 -3.45 11.36
N ASN A 576 12.63 -2.65 11.01
CA ASN A 576 12.81 -1.35 10.36
C ASN A 576 13.68 -0.40 11.22
N SER A 577 13.45 -0.34 12.54
CA SER A 577 14.23 0.51 13.45
C SER A 577 15.74 0.14 13.52
N MET A 578 16.10 -1.10 13.19
CA MET A 578 17.50 -1.54 13.16
C MET A 578 18.26 -1.09 11.90
N VAL A 579 17.53 -0.84 10.80
CA VAL A 579 18.10 -0.43 9.51
C VAL A 579 17.81 1.04 9.17
N PHE A 580 17.07 1.75 10.03
CA PHE A 580 16.68 3.14 9.80
C PHE A 580 17.90 4.06 9.60
N GLY A 581 17.76 5.04 8.70
CA GLY A 581 18.81 6.00 8.34
C GLY A 581 19.90 5.45 7.41
N ARG A 582 19.86 4.17 7.04
CA ARG A 582 20.82 3.53 6.12
C ARG A 582 20.30 3.53 4.68
N SER A 583 20.28 4.69 4.03
CA SER A 583 20.03 4.73 2.57
C SER A 583 21.05 3.87 1.83
N ASP A 584 20.62 3.29 0.70
CA ASP A 584 21.42 2.47 -0.22
C ASP A 584 21.86 1.07 0.29
N ASP A 585 21.66 0.75 1.58
CA ASP A 585 21.80 -0.62 2.10
C ASP A 585 20.60 -1.51 1.71
N ILE A 586 20.81 -2.82 1.61
CA ILE A 586 19.77 -3.86 1.39
C ILE A 586 20.05 -5.01 2.37
N PHE A 587 19.01 -5.64 2.93
CA PHE A 587 19.17 -6.67 3.98
C PHE A 587 18.44 -7.99 3.67
N TRP A 588 19.15 -9.11 3.61
CA TRP A 588 18.55 -10.45 3.52
C TRP A 588 17.70 -10.79 4.75
N ILE A 589 16.52 -11.37 4.52
CA ILE A 589 15.62 -11.95 5.53
C ILE A 589 15.43 -13.45 5.26
N GLY A 590 14.89 -14.20 6.22
CA GLY A 590 14.81 -15.67 6.16
C GLY A 590 13.75 -16.28 5.22
N LEU A 591 13.18 -15.52 4.29
CA LEU A 591 12.08 -15.94 3.42
C LEU A 591 12.59 -16.30 2.00
N THR A 592 12.13 -17.42 1.45
CA THR A 592 12.53 -17.93 0.13
C THR A 592 11.43 -18.83 -0.45
N ASP A 593 11.37 -19.01 -1.77
CA ASP A 593 10.54 -20.04 -2.42
C ASP A 593 11.38 -21.22 -2.97
N GLN A 594 12.71 -21.17 -2.85
CA GLN A 594 13.63 -22.19 -3.36
C GLN A 594 13.28 -23.60 -2.87
N GLY A 595 13.17 -24.55 -3.80
CA GLY A 595 12.87 -25.95 -3.51
C GLY A 595 11.42 -26.25 -3.12
N SER A 596 10.56 -25.23 -3.03
CA SER A 596 9.11 -25.40 -2.85
C SER A 596 8.39 -25.57 -4.19
N SER A 597 7.13 -26.02 -4.14
CA SER A 597 6.22 -25.97 -5.29
C SER A 597 5.64 -24.56 -5.48
N SER A 598 6.51 -23.58 -5.71
CA SER A 598 6.22 -22.16 -6.03
C SER A 598 5.59 -21.27 -4.94
N SER A 599 5.82 -21.52 -3.65
CA SER A 599 5.35 -20.63 -2.57
C SER A 599 6.43 -20.26 -1.54
N PHE A 600 6.40 -19.00 -1.11
CA PHE A 600 7.35 -18.46 -0.13
C PHE A 600 7.15 -19.09 1.26
N HIS A 601 8.24 -19.49 1.90
CA HIS A 601 8.30 -20.11 3.21
C HIS A 601 9.53 -19.65 4.01
N TRP A 602 9.44 -19.68 5.34
CA TRP A 602 10.54 -19.28 6.22
C TRP A 602 11.56 -20.42 6.41
N LEU A 603 12.85 -20.09 6.37
CA LEU A 603 13.95 -21.02 6.68
C LEU A 603 13.90 -21.58 8.11
N SER A 604 13.17 -20.95 9.02
CA SER A 604 12.94 -21.45 10.39
C SER A 604 11.84 -22.52 10.48
N GLY A 605 11.04 -22.72 9.44
CA GLY A 605 9.84 -23.56 9.47
C GLY A 605 8.63 -22.92 10.16
N ASP A 606 8.71 -21.64 10.54
CA ASP A 606 7.56 -20.86 11.03
C ASP A 606 6.53 -20.66 9.89
N GLU A 607 5.24 -20.59 10.22
CA GLU A 607 4.18 -20.28 9.26
C GLU A 607 4.27 -18.82 8.78
N VAL A 608 4.12 -18.59 7.46
CA VAL A 608 4.09 -17.22 6.90
C VAL A 608 2.76 -16.56 7.23
N SER A 609 2.72 -15.95 8.41
CA SER A 609 1.58 -15.30 9.05
C SER A 609 1.55 -13.77 8.84
N PHE A 610 2.57 -13.22 8.17
CA PHE A 610 2.67 -11.82 7.77
C PHE A 610 3.50 -11.66 6.49
N THR A 611 3.17 -10.65 5.67
CA THR A 611 3.90 -10.29 4.43
C THR A 611 3.93 -8.78 4.24
N ASN A 612 5.12 -8.21 3.94
CA ASN A 612 5.32 -6.77 3.74
C ASN A 612 5.98 -6.46 2.38
N TRP A 613 5.42 -6.98 1.29
CA TRP A 613 5.98 -6.83 -0.06
C TRP A 613 6.07 -5.36 -0.50
N ASN A 614 7.10 -5.03 -1.28
CA ASN A 614 7.17 -3.75 -1.98
C ASN A 614 6.09 -3.68 -3.09
N ARG A 615 5.90 -2.49 -3.66
CA ARG A 615 5.04 -2.30 -4.83
C ARG A 615 5.46 -3.24 -5.95
N ASP A 616 4.49 -3.92 -6.53
CA ASP A 616 4.68 -4.88 -7.64
C ASP A 616 5.65 -6.04 -7.29
N GLN A 617 5.72 -6.41 -5.99
CA GLN A 617 6.37 -7.62 -5.46
C GLN A 617 5.31 -8.59 -4.88
N PRO A 618 5.62 -9.90 -4.73
CA PRO A 618 6.87 -10.58 -5.14
C PRO A 618 7.07 -10.59 -6.66
N VAL A 619 8.24 -11.06 -7.15
CA VAL A 619 8.46 -11.38 -8.57
C VAL A 619 8.89 -12.84 -8.74
N ARG A 620 8.46 -13.48 -9.83
CA ARG A 620 8.71 -14.91 -10.08
C ARG A 620 10.08 -15.14 -10.73
N ILE A 621 11.00 -15.78 -10.01
CA ILE A 621 12.32 -16.22 -10.51
C ILE A 621 12.24 -17.71 -10.87
N GLN A 622 12.88 -18.13 -11.97
CA GLN A 622 12.71 -19.50 -12.51
C GLN A 622 13.28 -20.60 -11.59
N ASP A 623 14.45 -20.37 -10.98
CA ASP A 623 15.11 -21.30 -10.05
C ASP A 623 14.83 -20.98 -8.56
N GLY A 624 13.80 -20.17 -8.30
CA GLY A 624 13.47 -19.62 -6.99
C GLY A 624 14.28 -18.36 -6.63
N GLY A 625 13.68 -17.52 -5.79
CA GLY A 625 14.21 -16.27 -5.30
C GLY A 625 14.25 -16.19 -3.77
N CYS A 626 15.16 -15.36 -3.28
CA CYS A 626 15.37 -15.11 -1.87
C CYS A 626 14.98 -13.67 -1.55
N VAL A 627 14.39 -13.46 -0.37
CA VAL A 627 13.77 -12.18 -0.06
C VAL A 627 14.73 -11.26 0.70
N SER A 628 14.75 -10.01 0.26
CA SER A 628 15.52 -8.92 0.84
C SER A 628 14.59 -7.79 1.26
N MET A 629 15.03 -7.00 2.22
CA MET A 629 14.34 -5.83 2.74
C MET A 629 15.05 -4.56 2.26
N ALA A 630 14.28 -3.64 1.68
CA ALA A 630 14.77 -2.36 1.17
C ALA A 630 14.91 -1.29 2.27
N THR A 631 15.56 -0.18 1.92
CA THR A 631 15.84 0.99 2.77
C THR A 631 15.41 2.30 2.07
N GLY A 632 15.80 3.45 2.62
CA GLY A 632 15.43 4.76 2.08
C GLY A 632 13.91 4.96 2.07
N PHE A 633 13.36 5.41 0.94
CA PHE A 633 11.92 5.59 0.76
C PHE A 633 11.11 4.28 0.84
N ALA A 634 11.74 3.13 0.66
CA ALA A 634 11.13 1.80 0.72
C ALA A 634 11.49 1.03 2.01
N THR A 635 11.90 1.73 3.08
CA THR A 635 12.39 1.11 4.32
C THR A 635 11.41 0.08 4.89
N GLY A 636 11.85 -1.18 4.95
CA GLY A 636 11.07 -2.29 5.49
C GLY A 636 10.30 -3.12 4.46
N LEU A 637 10.15 -2.64 3.21
CA LEU A 637 9.42 -3.34 2.16
C LEU A 637 10.26 -4.48 1.57
N TRP A 638 9.60 -5.59 1.22
CA TRP A 638 10.26 -6.83 0.79
C TRP A 638 10.35 -6.97 -0.73
N GLU A 639 11.50 -7.43 -1.21
CA GLU A 639 11.81 -7.60 -2.62
C GLU A 639 12.47 -8.96 -2.88
N VAL A 640 11.98 -9.69 -3.88
CA VAL A 640 12.55 -10.97 -4.31
C VAL A 640 13.78 -10.71 -5.18
N ARG A 641 14.90 -11.31 -4.80
CA ARG A 641 16.19 -11.21 -5.50
C ARG A 641 16.76 -12.60 -5.75
N GLU A 642 17.65 -12.72 -6.73
CA GLU A 642 18.24 -14.01 -7.07
C GLU A 642 19.37 -14.36 -6.08
N CYS A 643 19.21 -15.49 -5.38
CA CYS A 643 19.96 -15.86 -4.17
C CYS A 643 21.49 -15.93 -4.36
N ALA A 644 21.93 -16.38 -5.55
CA ALA A 644 23.33 -16.71 -5.83
C ALA A 644 24.12 -15.57 -6.49
N SER A 645 23.45 -14.67 -7.23
CA SER A 645 24.09 -13.56 -7.95
C SER A 645 23.99 -12.22 -7.20
N SER A 646 22.95 -12.05 -6.39
CA SER A 646 22.75 -10.82 -5.61
C SER A 646 23.63 -10.83 -4.35
N LYS A 647 24.07 -9.64 -3.91
CA LYS A 647 24.70 -9.44 -2.61
C LYS A 647 23.98 -8.37 -1.81
N ALA A 648 23.85 -8.59 -0.51
CA ALA A 648 23.22 -7.68 0.43
C ALA A 648 23.85 -7.87 1.83
N LYS A 649 23.57 -6.95 2.74
CA LYS A 649 23.74 -7.15 4.18
C LYS A 649 22.67 -8.12 4.69
N PHE A 650 22.63 -8.42 5.98
CA PHE A 650 21.68 -9.40 6.51
C PHE A 650 21.33 -9.17 7.97
N ILE A 651 20.21 -9.75 8.41
CA ILE A 651 19.73 -9.65 9.79
C ILE A 651 19.52 -11.06 10.35
N CYS A 652 20.14 -11.34 11.49
CA CYS A 652 20.02 -12.62 12.19
C CYS A 652 19.02 -12.54 13.36
N ARG A 653 18.31 -13.64 13.62
CA ARG A 653 17.35 -13.84 14.72
C ARG A 653 17.77 -15.06 15.54
N GLN A 654 17.91 -14.88 16.85
CA GLN A 654 18.24 -15.90 17.84
C GLN A 654 17.11 -15.98 18.87
N ASN A 655 16.23 -16.97 18.71
CA ASN A 655 15.17 -17.25 19.67
C ASN A 655 15.80 -17.68 21.01
N GLN A 656 15.43 -17.02 22.10
CA GLN A 656 15.85 -17.46 23.43
C GLN A 656 15.04 -18.69 23.83
N GLY A 657 15.72 -19.76 24.23
CA GLY A 657 15.06 -20.98 24.70
C GLY A 657 14.30 -20.72 25.99
N ALA A 658 13.15 -21.38 26.18
CA ALA A 658 12.42 -21.30 27.44
C ALA A 658 13.33 -21.78 28.60
N PRO A 659 13.45 -21.03 29.72
CA PRO A 659 14.34 -21.40 30.80
C PRO A 659 14.02 -22.79 31.37
N VAL A 660 15.01 -23.68 31.36
CA VAL A 660 14.87 -25.05 31.90
C VAL A 660 14.96 -25.01 33.43
N GLY A 661 13.90 -24.50 34.05
CA GLY A 661 13.63 -24.59 35.48
C GLY A 661 12.43 -25.50 35.78
N PRO A 662 12.24 -25.98 37.02
CA PRO A 662 11.07 -26.76 37.39
C PRO A 662 9.78 -25.94 37.21
N GLN A 663 8.74 -26.54 36.62
CA GLN A 663 7.51 -25.83 36.26
C GLN A 663 6.84 -25.12 37.44
N PRO A 664 6.35 -23.89 37.20
CA PRO A 664 4.96 -23.57 37.54
C PRO A 664 4.12 -23.40 36.27
N SER A 665 2.92 -24.00 36.29
CA SER A 665 1.72 -23.64 35.48
C SER A 665 1.93 -22.93 34.14
N ALA A 666 1.89 -23.73 33.06
CA ALA A 666 1.64 -23.36 31.66
C ALA A 666 1.45 -21.86 31.33
N ALA A 667 2.44 -21.28 30.63
CA ALA A 667 2.16 -20.17 29.73
C ALA A 667 1.12 -20.63 28.68
N PRO A 668 0.15 -19.79 28.29
CA PRO A 668 -0.81 -20.14 27.24
C PRO A 668 -0.07 -20.32 25.91
N ALA A 669 -0.63 -21.16 25.04
CA ALA A 669 -0.28 -21.12 23.62
C ALA A 669 -0.56 -19.71 23.05
N PRO A 670 0.11 -19.30 21.95
CA PRO A 670 -0.35 -18.15 21.17
C PRO A 670 -1.85 -18.31 20.81
N PRO A 671 -2.58 -17.19 20.58
CA PRO A 671 -3.98 -17.26 20.19
C PRO A 671 -4.15 -18.23 19.03
N ALA A 672 -5.07 -19.18 19.17
CA ALA A 672 -5.19 -20.28 18.23
C ALA A 672 -5.35 -19.73 16.80
N PRO A 673 -4.59 -20.24 15.80
CA PRO A 673 -4.87 -19.91 14.41
C PRO A 673 -6.32 -20.27 14.10
N GLN A 674 -6.97 -19.55 13.17
CA GLN A 674 -8.37 -19.82 12.82
C GLN A 674 -8.55 -21.32 12.56
N PRO A 675 -9.55 -21.97 13.19
CA PRO A 675 -9.57 -23.43 13.36
C PRO A 675 -9.46 -24.12 12.01
N THR A 676 -8.31 -24.77 11.79
CA THR A 676 -7.85 -25.16 10.45
C THR A 676 -8.92 -25.99 9.73
N PRO A 677 -9.53 -25.48 8.63
CA PRO A 677 -10.80 -26.04 8.15
C PRO A 677 -10.72 -27.51 7.79
N SER A 678 -11.84 -28.21 8.00
CA SER A 678 -11.88 -29.67 8.03
C SER A 678 -11.71 -30.28 6.63
N LEU A 679 -10.63 -31.03 6.42
CA LEU A 679 -10.44 -31.87 5.23
C LEU A 679 -11.57 -32.88 5.03
N ASN A 680 -12.26 -33.27 6.11
CA ASN A 680 -13.36 -34.23 6.06
C ASN A 680 -14.74 -33.55 6.05
N GLY A 681 -14.79 -32.20 6.03
CA GLY A 681 -16.03 -31.45 5.94
C GLY A 681 -16.68 -31.59 4.56
N SER A 682 -18.01 -31.67 4.53
CA SER A 682 -18.78 -31.53 3.29
C SER A 682 -18.77 -30.08 2.80
N CYS A 683 -19.06 -29.90 1.50
CA CYS A 683 -19.34 -28.61 0.90
C CYS A 683 -20.86 -28.34 0.87
N PRO A 684 -21.31 -27.07 0.92
CA PRO A 684 -22.69 -26.72 0.63
C PRO A 684 -23.06 -27.03 -0.84
N ASN A 685 -24.37 -27.10 -1.14
CA ASN A 685 -24.85 -27.45 -2.48
C ASN A 685 -24.28 -26.53 -3.56
N GLU A 686 -23.82 -27.11 -4.68
CA GLU A 686 -23.17 -26.45 -5.82
C GLU A 686 -21.73 -25.93 -5.57
N TRP A 687 -21.24 -25.94 -4.32
CA TRP A 687 -19.83 -25.62 -4.03
C TRP A 687 -18.95 -26.86 -4.23
N LYS A 688 -17.80 -26.70 -4.88
CA LYS A 688 -16.89 -27.80 -5.25
C LYS A 688 -15.59 -27.78 -4.43
N SER A 689 -15.03 -28.96 -4.15
CA SER A 689 -13.70 -29.18 -3.55
C SER A 689 -13.13 -30.52 -4.05
N ASN A 690 -11.82 -30.75 -3.91
CA ASN A 690 -11.21 -32.09 -3.93
C ASN A 690 -10.91 -32.58 -2.50
N ASP A 691 -10.26 -33.73 -2.34
CA ASP A 691 -9.94 -34.30 -1.02
C ASP A 691 -8.76 -33.60 -0.29
N ASN A 692 -7.88 -32.92 -1.03
CA ASN A 692 -6.70 -32.24 -0.48
C ASN A 692 -7.00 -30.81 0.03
N LEU A 693 -8.01 -30.15 -0.56
CA LEU A 693 -8.36 -28.77 -0.26
C LEU A 693 -9.28 -28.66 0.96
N ARG A 694 -9.06 -27.59 1.73
CA ARG A 694 -9.77 -27.28 3.00
C ARG A 694 -10.94 -26.30 2.81
N TYR A 695 -11.15 -25.81 1.60
CA TYR A 695 -12.19 -24.85 1.25
C TYR A 695 -13.01 -25.37 0.07
N CYS A 696 -14.24 -24.89 -0.03
CA CYS A 696 -15.10 -25.09 -1.19
C CYS A 696 -15.19 -23.80 -1.99
N TYR A 697 -15.38 -23.92 -3.30
CA TYR A 697 -15.38 -22.81 -4.25
C TYR A 697 -16.66 -22.79 -5.07
N LYS A 698 -17.18 -21.60 -5.38
CA LYS A 698 -18.37 -21.39 -6.22
C LYS A 698 -18.21 -20.16 -7.09
N VAL A 699 -18.61 -20.28 -8.35
CA VAL A 699 -18.51 -19.24 -9.38
C VAL A 699 -19.88 -18.62 -9.62
N PHE A 700 -19.97 -17.30 -9.53
CA PHE A 700 -21.18 -16.52 -9.74
C PHE A 700 -21.03 -15.68 -11.02
N HIS A 701 -22.03 -15.73 -11.89
CA HIS A 701 -21.93 -15.16 -13.24
C HIS A 701 -23.26 -14.70 -13.84
N SER A 702 -23.19 -13.74 -14.77
CA SER A 702 -24.34 -12.96 -15.27
C SER A 702 -25.30 -13.69 -16.23
N SER A 703 -25.28 -15.02 -16.29
CA SER A 703 -26.35 -15.84 -16.89
C SER A 703 -27.17 -16.61 -15.84
N GLN A 704 -26.66 -16.67 -14.59
CA GLN A 704 -27.41 -17.14 -13.41
C GLN A 704 -27.94 -15.96 -12.56
N LEU A 705 -27.28 -14.81 -12.64
CA LEU A 705 -27.63 -13.57 -11.93
C LEU A 705 -27.90 -12.45 -12.93
N VAL A 706 -28.78 -11.50 -12.57
CA VAL A 706 -29.29 -10.45 -13.48
C VAL A 706 -28.20 -9.42 -13.87
N GLN A 707 -27.13 -9.31 -13.08
CA GLN A 707 -26.06 -8.33 -13.27
C GLN A 707 -24.68 -8.89 -12.92
N LYS A 708 -23.64 -8.23 -13.42
CA LYS A 708 -22.26 -8.31 -12.92
C LYS A 708 -22.10 -7.36 -11.72
N LEU A 709 -20.96 -7.41 -11.02
CA LEU A 709 -20.70 -6.60 -9.83
C LEU A 709 -19.32 -5.93 -9.85
N SER A 710 -19.21 -4.78 -9.17
CA SER A 710 -17.92 -4.17 -8.81
C SER A 710 -17.16 -5.07 -7.82
N TRP A 711 -15.86 -4.85 -7.64
CA TRP A 711 -15.04 -5.69 -6.75
C TRP A 711 -15.56 -5.66 -5.29
N LEU A 712 -15.99 -4.49 -4.81
CA LEU A 712 -16.49 -4.33 -3.45
C LEU A 712 -17.88 -4.97 -3.27
N GLN A 713 -18.78 -4.77 -4.25
CA GLN A 713 -20.08 -5.44 -4.28
C GLN A 713 -19.93 -6.97 -4.25
N ALA A 714 -18.98 -7.51 -5.03
CA ALA A 714 -18.68 -8.94 -5.07
C ALA A 714 -18.07 -9.45 -3.75
N HIS A 715 -17.22 -8.65 -3.08
CA HIS A 715 -16.71 -8.95 -1.74
C HIS A 715 -17.84 -9.03 -0.71
N LEU A 716 -18.70 -8.00 -0.63
CA LEU A 716 -19.85 -7.93 0.26
C LEU A 716 -20.93 -8.99 -0.07
N PHE A 717 -21.01 -9.42 -1.33
CA PHE A 717 -21.82 -10.58 -1.73
C PHE A 717 -21.29 -11.87 -1.11
N CYS A 718 -20.00 -12.19 -1.28
CA CYS A 718 -19.42 -13.40 -0.68
C CYS A 718 -19.54 -13.38 0.87
N GLN A 719 -19.28 -12.24 1.52
CA GLN A 719 -19.41 -12.11 2.98
C GLN A 719 -20.83 -12.38 3.48
N ARG A 720 -21.87 -11.90 2.78
CA ARG A 720 -23.27 -12.23 3.10
C ARG A 720 -23.56 -13.73 3.02
N HIS A 721 -22.91 -14.44 2.09
CA HIS A 721 -22.96 -15.91 1.98
C HIS A 721 -22.15 -16.67 3.06
N GLY A 722 -21.46 -15.96 3.96
CA GLY A 722 -20.54 -16.56 4.95
C GLY A 722 -19.22 -17.03 4.34
N ALA A 723 -18.88 -16.53 3.16
CA ALA A 723 -17.69 -16.83 2.37
C ALA A 723 -16.83 -15.56 2.22
N ASN A 724 -15.69 -15.67 1.53
CA ASN A 724 -14.94 -14.51 1.03
C ASN A 724 -14.81 -14.59 -0.49
N LEU A 725 -14.38 -13.51 -1.15
CA LEU A 725 -13.84 -13.64 -2.51
C LEU A 725 -12.65 -14.61 -2.51
N LEU A 726 -12.44 -15.30 -3.63
CA LEU A 726 -11.38 -16.31 -3.77
C LEU A 726 -10.01 -15.78 -3.33
N SER A 727 -9.41 -16.44 -2.35
CA SER A 727 -7.99 -16.34 -2.03
C SER A 727 -7.24 -17.58 -2.49
N ILE A 728 -6.00 -17.43 -2.96
CA ILE A 728 -5.18 -18.52 -3.51
C ILE A 728 -3.87 -18.63 -2.73
N SER A 729 -3.69 -19.77 -2.08
CA SER A 729 -2.53 -20.10 -1.23
C SER A 729 -1.39 -20.82 -1.96
N GLY A 730 -1.65 -21.38 -3.14
CA GLY A 730 -0.68 -22.13 -3.91
C GLY A 730 -1.25 -22.73 -5.20
N HIS A 731 -0.35 -23.29 -6.01
CA HIS A 731 -0.66 -23.77 -7.35
C HIS A 731 -1.73 -24.88 -7.42
N GLU A 732 -1.80 -25.79 -6.44
CA GLU A 732 -2.82 -26.86 -6.43
C GLU A 732 -4.25 -26.30 -6.27
N GLU A 733 -4.42 -25.28 -5.43
CA GLU A 733 -5.69 -24.58 -5.25
C GLU A 733 -6.12 -23.87 -6.53
N GLU A 734 -5.18 -23.22 -7.21
CA GLU A 734 -5.44 -22.53 -8.48
C GLU A 734 -5.82 -23.51 -9.61
N GLN A 735 -5.10 -24.63 -9.74
CA GLN A 735 -5.43 -25.69 -10.71
C GLN A 735 -6.83 -26.28 -10.46
N PHE A 736 -7.24 -26.42 -9.20
CA PHE A 736 -8.61 -26.83 -8.88
C PHE A 736 -9.64 -25.78 -9.27
N VAL A 737 -9.39 -24.49 -8.99
CA VAL A 737 -10.30 -23.39 -9.38
C VAL A 737 -10.46 -23.31 -10.90
N LEU A 738 -9.37 -23.43 -11.68
CA LEU A 738 -9.47 -23.47 -13.14
C LEU A 738 -10.35 -24.63 -13.61
N LYS A 739 -10.19 -25.83 -13.04
CA LYS A 739 -11.06 -26.97 -13.34
C LYS A 739 -12.53 -26.66 -13.02
N VAL A 740 -12.82 -25.99 -11.90
CA VAL A 740 -14.19 -25.56 -11.56
C VAL A 740 -14.76 -24.59 -12.60
N LEU A 741 -13.94 -23.70 -13.18
CA LEU A 741 -14.34 -22.80 -14.25
C LEU A 741 -14.59 -23.53 -15.58
N HIS A 742 -13.69 -24.41 -16.02
CA HIS A 742 -13.90 -25.20 -17.24
C HIS A 742 -15.12 -26.14 -17.15
N GLU A 743 -15.42 -26.67 -15.97
CA GLU A 743 -16.67 -27.43 -15.72
C GLU A 743 -17.95 -26.57 -15.80
N VAL A 744 -17.86 -25.24 -15.89
CA VAL A 744 -19.00 -24.31 -16.03
C VAL A 744 -19.09 -23.71 -17.44
N PHE A 745 -17.95 -23.33 -18.04
CA PHE A 745 -17.91 -22.63 -19.34
C PHE A 745 -17.44 -23.49 -20.51
N GLY A 746 -16.64 -24.53 -20.26
CA GLY A 746 -16.04 -25.42 -21.26
C GLY A 746 -14.53 -25.26 -21.43
N GLU A 747 -13.94 -26.04 -22.34
CA GLU A 747 -12.49 -26.15 -22.58
C GLU A 747 -12.03 -25.52 -23.91
N SER A 748 -12.85 -24.69 -24.59
CA SER A 748 -12.48 -24.13 -25.90
C SER A 748 -11.42 -23.03 -25.83
N GLU A 749 -10.52 -23.00 -26.81
CA GLU A 749 -9.52 -21.93 -27.00
C GLU A 749 -10.15 -20.61 -27.51
N GLU A 750 -11.43 -20.62 -27.90
CA GLU A 750 -12.18 -19.47 -28.44
C GLU A 750 -13.05 -18.74 -27.39
N HIS A 751 -12.73 -18.85 -26.10
CA HIS A 751 -13.42 -18.05 -25.07
C HIS A 751 -13.12 -16.55 -25.25
N GLU A 752 -14.15 -15.76 -25.59
CA GLU A 752 -14.12 -14.30 -25.40
C GLU A 752 -13.81 -13.96 -23.93
N GLN A 753 -13.34 -12.74 -23.66
CA GLN A 753 -12.69 -12.35 -22.39
C GLN A 753 -13.59 -12.51 -21.14
N HIS A 754 -13.53 -13.68 -20.50
CA HIS A 754 -14.23 -14.00 -19.26
C HIS A 754 -13.30 -13.81 -18.06
N TRP A 755 -13.44 -12.65 -17.41
CA TRP A 755 -12.71 -12.30 -16.19
C TRP A 755 -13.59 -12.44 -14.94
N PHE A 756 -13.00 -12.90 -13.84
CA PHE A 756 -13.68 -13.17 -12.58
C PHE A 756 -12.96 -12.52 -11.40
N TRP A 757 -13.69 -11.73 -10.59
CA TRP A 757 -13.13 -11.12 -9.38
C TRP A 757 -12.59 -12.16 -8.38
N ILE A 758 -11.38 -11.89 -7.88
CA ILE A 758 -10.71 -12.62 -6.80
C ILE A 758 -10.39 -11.65 -5.65
N GLY A 759 -10.11 -12.16 -4.46
CA GLY A 759 -9.96 -11.35 -3.24
C GLY A 759 -8.69 -10.49 -3.16
N LEU A 760 -7.81 -10.54 -4.16
CA LEU A 760 -6.53 -9.85 -4.16
C LEU A 760 -6.72 -8.38 -4.54
N ASN A 761 -6.31 -7.47 -3.66
CA ASN A 761 -6.45 -6.03 -3.87
C ASN A 761 -5.29 -5.24 -3.24
N ARG A 762 -5.17 -3.98 -3.65
CA ARG A 762 -4.28 -2.95 -3.09
C ARG A 762 -5.02 -1.61 -2.98
N ARG A 763 -6.28 -1.64 -2.52
CA ARG A 763 -7.16 -0.45 -2.39
C ARG A 763 -6.65 0.52 -1.32
N ASN A 764 -6.06 -0.01 -0.25
CA ASN A 764 -5.59 0.74 0.90
C ASN A 764 -4.29 1.53 0.58
N PRO A 765 -4.25 2.87 0.78
CA PRO A 765 -3.05 3.68 0.55
C PRO A 765 -1.86 3.30 1.45
N THR A 766 -2.12 2.96 2.71
CA THR A 766 -1.08 2.71 3.73
C THR A 766 -0.29 1.42 3.50
N ASP A 767 -0.68 0.63 2.51
CA ASP A 767 0.01 -0.60 2.09
C ASP A 767 1.09 -0.36 1.02
N ASN A 768 1.41 0.90 0.69
CA ASN A 768 2.47 1.31 -0.24
C ASN A 768 2.38 0.65 -1.64
N GLY A 769 1.18 0.22 -2.05
CA GLY A 769 0.94 -0.50 -3.31
C GLY A 769 1.21 -2.00 -3.28
N SER A 770 1.48 -2.59 -2.10
CA SER A 770 1.49 -4.04 -1.86
C SER A 770 0.10 -4.65 -2.08
N TRP A 771 0.07 -5.87 -2.60
CA TRP A 771 -1.16 -6.66 -2.75
C TRP A 771 -1.47 -7.46 -1.47
N LYS A 772 -2.76 -7.58 -1.12
CA LYS A 772 -3.28 -8.37 0.00
C LYS A 772 -4.59 -9.08 -0.34
N TRP A 773 -4.82 -10.25 0.23
CA TRP A 773 -6.10 -10.96 0.12
C TRP A 773 -7.15 -10.40 1.09
N SER A 774 -8.38 -10.26 0.62
CA SER A 774 -9.49 -9.65 1.37
C SER A 774 -10.01 -10.48 2.55
N ASP A 775 -9.56 -11.73 2.70
CA ASP A 775 -9.86 -12.63 3.83
C ASP A 775 -8.74 -12.65 4.87
N GLY A 776 -7.68 -11.88 4.69
CA GLY A 776 -6.50 -11.86 5.56
C GLY A 776 -5.46 -12.95 5.27
N LEU A 777 -5.61 -13.75 4.20
CA LEU A 777 -4.57 -14.68 3.78
C LEU A 777 -3.28 -13.92 3.40
N THR A 778 -2.13 -14.48 3.74
CA THR A 778 -0.82 -13.93 3.37
C THR A 778 -0.49 -14.18 1.90
N LEU A 779 0.22 -13.24 1.28
CA LEU A 779 0.59 -13.35 -0.13
C LEU A 779 1.89 -14.16 -0.29
N THR A 780 1.78 -15.48 -0.22
CA THR A 780 2.90 -16.43 -0.40
C THR A 780 3.00 -17.04 -1.79
N TYR A 781 1.91 -16.97 -2.56
CA TYR A 781 1.79 -17.43 -3.95
C TYR A 781 1.38 -16.27 -4.86
N GLN A 782 1.85 -16.27 -6.11
CA GLN A 782 1.32 -15.36 -7.12
C GLN A 782 1.33 -15.96 -8.53
N ASN A 783 0.39 -15.51 -9.34
CA ASN A 783 0.32 -15.84 -10.77
C ASN A 783 -0.21 -14.65 -11.60
N PHE A 784 0.29 -13.44 -11.32
CA PHE A 784 -0.03 -12.26 -12.13
C PHE A 784 0.41 -12.44 -13.58
N GLY A 785 -0.54 -12.26 -14.50
CA GLY A 785 -0.29 -12.11 -15.92
C GLY A 785 0.48 -10.82 -16.16
N ARG A 786 1.45 -10.86 -17.08
CA ARG A 786 2.49 -9.83 -17.24
C ARG A 786 2.01 -8.56 -17.97
N TYR A 787 0.75 -8.20 -17.78
CA TYR A 787 0.08 -7.03 -18.36
C TYR A 787 0.25 -5.80 -17.46
N TYR A 788 0.12 -4.60 -18.05
CA TYR A 788 0.59 -3.34 -17.46
C TYR A 788 -0.35 -2.71 -16.45
N TYR A 789 0.20 -2.30 -15.29
CA TYR A 789 -0.55 -1.58 -14.26
C TYR A 789 0.29 -0.49 -13.58
N ASN A 790 -0.31 0.69 -13.40
CA ASN A 790 0.15 1.66 -12.40
C ASN A 790 -0.99 2.28 -11.56
N ILE A 791 -2.21 2.35 -12.08
CA ILE A 791 -3.40 2.88 -11.38
C ILE A 791 -4.41 1.83 -10.89
N ARG A 792 -4.30 0.57 -11.36
CA ARG A 792 -5.28 -0.49 -11.06
C ARG A 792 -5.02 -1.16 -9.70
N GLN A 793 -6.09 -1.31 -8.90
CA GLN A 793 -6.02 -1.66 -7.48
C GLN A 793 -6.76 -2.95 -7.06
N CYS A 794 -7.51 -3.59 -7.94
CA CYS A 794 -8.18 -4.88 -7.68
C CYS A 794 -7.71 -5.93 -8.69
N ALA A 795 -7.83 -7.22 -8.39
CA ALA A 795 -7.41 -8.29 -9.33
C ALA A 795 -8.55 -9.24 -9.70
N ALA A 796 -8.51 -9.72 -10.93
CA ALA A 796 -9.40 -10.71 -11.50
C ALA A 796 -8.59 -11.88 -12.08
N ALA A 797 -9.13 -13.10 -12.06
CA ALA A 797 -8.58 -14.23 -12.79
C ALA A 797 -9.11 -14.26 -14.23
N ASP A 798 -8.23 -14.52 -15.19
CA ASP A 798 -8.55 -14.71 -16.61
C ASP A 798 -8.67 -16.19 -16.97
N LEU A 799 -9.79 -16.56 -17.60
CA LEU A 799 -10.11 -17.95 -17.93
C LEU A 799 -9.21 -18.54 -19.03
N GLY A 800 -8.81 -17.75 -20.02
CA GLY A 800 -8.07 -18.24 -21.19
C GLY A 800 -6.58 -18.45 -20.94
N SER A 801 -5.95 -17.53 -20.20
CA SER A 801 -4.52 -17.59 -19.88
C SER A 801 -4.19 -18.28 -18.56
N MET A 802 -5.18 -18.48 -17.68
CA MET A 802 -4.97 -18.87 -16.28
C MET A 802 -3.98 -17.95 -15.57
N THR A 803 -4.16 -16.63 -15.70
CA THR A 803 -3.32 -15.64 -15.00
C THR A 803 -4.18 -14.56 -14.33
N TRP A 804 -3.62 -13.85 -13.35
CA TRP A 804 -4.32 -12.78 -12.64
C TRP A 804 -4.04 -11.44 -13.32
N LEU A 805 -5.09 -10.69 -13.61
CA LEU A 805 -5.05 -9.37 -14.22
C LEU A 805 -5.51 -8.33 -13.20
N ALA A 806 -4.76 -7.25 -13.02
CA ALA A 806 -5.28 -6.12 -12.26
C ALA A 806 -6.30 -5.32 -13.09
N MET A 807 -7.34 -4.87 -12.41
CA MET A 807 -8.52 -4.22 -12.98
C MET A 807 -8.92 -2.99 -12.14
N HIS A 808 -9.68 -2.10 -12.76
CA HIS A 808 -10.31 -0.98 -12.08
C HIS A 808 -11.41 -1.54 -11.18
N CYS A 809 -11.43 -1.19 -9.88
CA CYS A 809 -12.27 -1.86 -8.88
C CYS A 809 -13.78 -1.67 -9.13
N ASP A 810 -14.11 -0.59 -9.81
CA ASP A 810 -15.39 -0.16 -10.38
C ASP A 810 -15.85 -0.99 -11.60
N SER A 811 -14.98 -1.81 -12.21
CA SER A 811 -15.36 -2.66 -13.34
C SER A 811 -16.36 -3.76 -12.95
N GLU A 812 -17.44 -3.90 -13.72
CA GLU A 812 -18.43 -4.94 -13.47
C GLU A 812 -17.99 -6.30 -14.05
N LEU A 813 -17.64 -7.26 -13.19
CA LEU A 813 -17.21 -8.61 -13.60
C LEU A 813 -18.09 -9.72 -12.98
N ASN A 814 -17.87 -10.96 -13.43
CA ASN A 814 -18.29 -12.17 -12.70
C ASN A 814 -17.37 -12.35 -11.46
N TRP A 815 -17.65 -13.28 -10.55
CA TRP A 815 -16.81 -13.46 -9.35
C TRP A 815 -16.77 -14.90 -8.82
N ILE A 816 -15.76 -15.19 -7.99
CA ILE A 816 -15.56 -16.50 -7.36
C ILE A 816 -15.53 -16.32 -5.84
N CYS A 817 -16.37 -17.05 -5.10
CA CYS A 817 -16.32 -17.10 -3.64
C CYS A 817 -15.65 -18.39 -3.14
N LYS A 818 -15.07 -18.31 -1.93
CA LYS A 818 -14.37 -19.38 -1.20
C LYS A 818 -14.92 -19.48 0.23
N ILE A 819 -15.30 -20.67 0.67
CA ILE A 819 -15.90 -20.92 2.01
C ILE A 819 -15.18 -22.10 2.71
N PRO A 820 -14.97 -22.09 4.05
CA PRO A 820 -14.32 -23.21 4.75
C PRO A 820 -15.13 -24.52 4.68
N ARG A 821 -14.47 -25.68 4.51
CA ARG A 821 -15.15 -26.98 4.48
C ARG A 821 -15.80 -27.32 5.82
N GLY A 822 -17.03 -27.85 5.76
CA GLY A 822 -17.86 -28.09 6.94
C GLY A 822 -18.64 -26.85 7.42
N SER A 823 -18.42 -25.66 6.83
CA SER A 823 -19.30 -24.52 7.04
C SER A 823 -20.62 -24.69 6.28
N VAL A 824 -21.71 -24.16 6.85
CA VAL A 824 -22.98 -24.01 6.14
C VAL A 824 -22.95 -22.67 5.39
N GLU A 825 -23.28 -22.68 4.10
CA GLU A 825 -23.50 -21.45 3.34
C GLU A 825 -24.64 -20.66 3.97
N LYS A 826 -24.38 -19.41 4.38
CA LYS A 826 -25.41 -18.49 4.84
C LYS A 826 -26.18 -17.99 3.63
N LYS A 827 -27.11 -18.79 3.10
CA LYS A 827 -28.00 -18.31 2.04
C LYS A 827 -28.65 -17.00 2.52
N PRO A 828 -28.55 -15.89 1.77
CA PRO A 828 -29.37 -14.73 2.06
C PRO A 828 -30.83 -15.18 2.03
N GLU A 829 -31.58 -14.86 3.09
CA GLU A 829 -33.00 -15.17 3.16
C GLU A 829 -33.74 -14.26 2.16
N ILE A 830 -33.83 -14.71 0.90
CA ILE A 830 -35.07 -14.51 0.14
C ILE A 830 -36.15 -15.18 0.99
N SER A 831 -37.05 -14.36 1.54
CA SER A 831 -38.12 -14.70 2.47
C SER A 831 -38.61 -16.17 2.42
N GLU A 832 -38.19 -16.99 3.40
CA GLU A 832 -38.96 -18.04 4.08
C GLU A 832 -38.07 -19.04 4.85
N GLY A 833 -38.36 -19.24 6.14
CA GLY A 833 -37.98 -20.46 6.89
C GLY A 833 -36.77 -20.35 7.84
N PRO A 834 -36.72 -21.12 8.95
CA PRO A 834 -36.43 -20.48 10.23
C PRO A 834 -35.31 -21.12 11.06
N ASN A 835 -34.28 -20.34 11.44
CA ASN A 835 -33.58 -20.38 12.75
C ASN A 835 -32.44 -19.34 12.88
N SER A 836 -32.73 -18.08 12.55
CA SER A 836 -32.03 -16.91 13.10
C SER A 836 -33.10 -15.90 13.59
N PRO A 837 -32.79 -14.76 14.23
CA PRO A 837 -33.81 -13.76 14.56
C PRO A 837 -34.32 -13.09 13.26
N GLN A 838 -35.32 -13.71 12.65
CA GLN A 838 -35.96 -13.28 11.41
C GLN A 838 -36.76 -11.99 11.61
N TRP A 839 -37.06 -11.33 10.49
CA TRP A 839 -38.19 -10.41 10.39
C TRP A 839 -39.48 -11.21 10.49
N ILE A 840 -40.26 -10.98 11.54
CA ILE A 840 -41.52 -11.67 11.80
C ILE A 840 -42.66 -10.73 11.44
N GLY A 841 -43.28 -10.96 10.28
CA GLY A 841 -44.40 -10.15 9.80
C GLY A 841 -45.65 -10.25 10.69
N PHE A 842 -46.27 -9.10 10.97
CA PHE A 842 -47.58 -8.96 11.59
C PHE A 842 -48.34 -7.80 10.94
N GLN A 843 -49.42 -8.13 10.22
CA GLN A 843 -50.19 -7.20 9.40
C GLN A 843 -49.30 -6.53 8.32
N GLU A 844 -49.20 -5.20 8.30
CA GLU A 844 -48.43 -4.43 7.30
C GLU A 844 -46.99 -4.11 7.76
N ALA A 845 -46.55 -4.67 8.89
CA ALA A 845 -45.24 -4.38 9.50
C ALA A 845 -44.46 -5.66 9.84
N GLU A 846 -43.13 -5.55 9.91
CA GLU A 846 -42.23 -6.66 10.24
C GLU A 846 -41.39 -6.36 11.49
N TYR A 847 -41.22 -7.35 12.37
CA TYR A 847 -40.60 -7.18 13.68
C TYR A 847 -39.42 -8.12 13.87
N LYS A 848 -38.24 -7.56 14.22
CA LYS A 848 -37.01 -8.31 14.48
C LYS A 848 -36.55 -8.14 15.92
N PHE A 849 -36.16 -9.23 16.55
CA PHE A 849 -35.83 -9.29 17.98
C PHE A 849 -34.34 -9.52 18.19
N TYR A 850 -33.73 -8.74 19.08
CA TYR A 850 -32.32 -8.85 19.47
C TYR A 850 -32.20 -9.19 20.96
N ASP A 851 -31.18 -9.96 21.32
CA ASP A 851 -30.90 -10.42 22.70
C ASP A 851 -29.77 -9.62 23.38
N HIS A 852 -29.16 -8.66 22.68
CA HIS A 852 -28.06 -7.85 23.19
C HIS A 852 -28.52 -6.73 24.14
N ARG A 853 -27.83 -6.55 25.27
CA ARG A 853 -28.11 -5.46 26.22
C ARG A 853 -27.54 -4.15 25.70
N THR A 854 -28.40 -3.16 25.49
CA THR A 854 -28.08 -1.86 24.87
C THR A 854 -28.83 -0.74 25.58
N THR A 855 -28.39 0.52 25.40
CA THR A 855 -29.20 1.68 25.76
C THR A 855 -30.34 1.89 24.75
N TRP A 856 -31.32 2.74 25.08
CA TRP A 856 -32.43 3.07 24.19
C TRP A 856 -31.94 3.58 22.82
N ASP A 857 -30.99 4.50 22.84
CA ASP A 857 -30.46 5.16 21.64
C ASP A 857 -29.57 4.22 20.82
N GLN A 858 -28.83 3.31 21.48
CA GLN A 858 -28.11 2.21 20.82
C GLN A 858 -29.06 1.21 20.16
N ALA A 859 -30.18 0.87 20.80
CA ALA A 859 -31.20 0.00 20.20
C ALA A 859 -31.83 0.68 18.97
N GLN A 860 -32.03 2.00 19.01
CA GLN A 860 -32.50 2.78 17.86
C GLN A 860 -31.45 2.84 16.73
N ARG A 861 -30.15 2.98 17.05
CA ARG A 861 -29.02 2.89 16.10
C ARG A 861 -29.00 1.50 15.42
N ILE A 862 -29.13 0.42 16.19
CA ILE A 862 -29.17 -0.97 15.69
C ILE A 862 -30.35 -1.22 14.76
N CYS A 863 -31.56 -0.74 15.09
CA CYS A 863 -32.71 -0.84 14.18
C CYS A 863 -32.46 -0.12 12.85
N SER A 864 -31.85 1.08 12.90
CA SER A 864 -31.56 1.87 11.70
C SER A 864 -30.51 1.26 10.77
N TRP A 865 -29.70 0.29 11.23
CA TRP A 865 -28.79 -0.49 10.38
C TRP A 865 -29.51 -1.47 9.43
N PHE A 866 -30.83 -1.61 9.54
CA PHE A 866 -31.67 -2.46 8.69
C PHE A 866 -32.87 -1.70 8.12
N ASP A 867 -32.72 -0.39 7.92
CA ASP A 867 -33.78 0.54 7.47
C ASP A 867 -35.07 0.52 8.33
N SER A 868 -34.98 0.10 9.59
CA SER A 868 -36.13 -0.01 10.51
C SER A 868 -36.09 1.01 11.65
N SER A 869 -37.25 1.24 12.27
CA SER A 869 -37.36 1.89 13.58
C SER A 869 -37.28 0.88 14.72
N LEU A 870 -37.16 1.38 15.96
CA LEU A 870 -37.61 0.64 17.15
C LEU A 870 -39.08 0.26 17.00
N ALA A 871 -39.46 -0.91 17.53
CA ALA A 871 -40.85 -1.37 17.52
C ALA A 871 -41.74 -0.50 18.43
N SER A 872 -42.83 0.03 17.89
CA SER A 872 -43.80 0.87 18.60
C SER A 872 -45.19 0.23 18.52
N VAL A 873 -45.79 -0.07 19.67
CA VAL A 873 -47.03 -0.87 19.72
C VAL A 873 -48.26 -0.02 19.46
N HIS A 874 -49.07 -0.41 18.48
CA HIS A 874 -50.22 0.35 17.99
C HIS A 874 -51.58 -0.36 18.15
N SER A 875 -51.61 -1.66 18.46
CA SER A 875 -52.85 -2.41 18.76
C SER A 875 -52.69 -3.45 19.88
N ALA A 876 -53.80 -3.89 20.48
CA ALA A 876 -53.79 -4.91 21.54
C ALA A 876 -53.47 -6.31 20.98
N GLU A 877 -53.84 -6.56 19.73
CA GLU A 877 -53.54 -7.76 18.96
C GLU A 877 -52.03 -7.88 18.69
N GLU A 878 -51.39 -6.75 18.40
CA GLU A 878 -49.94 -6.62 18.23
C GLU A 878 -49.19 -6.78 19.57
N GLU A 879 -49.65 -6.13 20.64
CA GLU A 879 -49.07 -6.32 21.99
C GLU A 879 -49.08 -7.81 22.38
N ALA A 880 -50.21 -8.49 22.16
CA ALA A 880 -50.35 -9.92 22.41
C ALA A 880 -49.43 -10.77 21.51
N PHE A 881 -49.23 -10.39 20.24
CA PHE A 881 -48.30 -11.05 19.32
C PHE A 881 -46.84 -10.90 19.77
N LEU A 882 -46.40 -9.69 20.09
CA LEU A 882 -45.02 -9.39 20.51
C LEU A 882 -44.69 -10.08 21.85
N ALA A 883 -45.58 -9.99 22.85
CA ALA A 883 -45.39 -10.61 24.14
C ALA A 883 -45.33 -12.15 24.07
N ASN A 884 -46.17 -12.76 23.24
CA ASN A 884 -46.19 -14.23 23.05
C ASN A 884 -44.97 -14.71 22.24
N THR A 885 -44.40 -13.86 21.38
CA THR A 885 -43.17 -14.13 20.63
C THR A 885 -41.93 -14.04 21.53
N LEU A 886 -41.79 -12.98 22.33
CA LEU A 886 -40.76 -12.84 23.36
C LEU A 886 -40.74 -14.04 24.33
N ARG A 887 -41.93 -14.48 24.77
CA ARG A 887 -42.09 -15.63 25.66
C ARG A 887 -41.62 -16.95 25.04
N LYS A 888 -41.69 -17.12 23.70
CA LYS A 888 -41.14 -18.29 23.00
C LYS A 888 -39.62 -18.22 22.91
N ALA A 889 -39.06 -17.07 22.56
CA ALA A 889 -37.61 -16.87 22.45
C ALA A 889 -36.90 -17.17 23.78
N LEU A 890 -37.42 -16.65 24.90
CA LEU A 890 -36.90 -16.93 26.25
C LEU A 890 -36.93 -18.43 26.62
N HIS A 891 -37.89 -19.20 26.09
CA HIS A 891 -38.05 -20.61 26.47
C HIS A 891 -36.98 -21.52 25.84
N LEU A 892 -36.45 -21.16 24.67
CA LEU A 892 -35.35 -21.86 24.00
C LEU A 892 -34.01 -21.71 24.74
N ILE A 893 -33.76 -20.52 25.30
CA ILE A 893 -32.53 -20.21 26.06
C ILE A 893 -32.43 -21.07 27.33
N TYR A 894 -33.54 -21.24 28.05
CA TYR A 894 -33.55 -22.10 29.26
C TYR A 894 -33.24 -23.57 28.97
N THR A 895 -33.58 -24.09 27.79
CA THR A 895 -33.27 -25.47 27.39
C THR A 895 -31.83 -25.69 26.89
N SER A 896 -31.12 -24.65 26.44
CA SER A 896 -29.68 -24.77 26.12
C SER A 896 -28.80 -24.65 27.38
N SER A 897 -29.25 -23.94 28.40
CA SER A 897 -28.53 -23.79 29.68
C SER A 897 -28.52 -25.04 30.60
N SER A 898 -29.24 -26.10 30.24
CA SER A 898 -29.32 -27.35 31.02
C SER A 898 -28.40 -28.48 30.51
N SER A 899 -27.41 -28.16 29.67
CA SER A 899 -26.54 -29.11 28.98
C SER A 899 -25.05 -28.70 28.99
N PHE A 900 -24.58 -28.12 30.10
CA PHE A 900 -23.17 -27.85 30.42
C PHE A 900 -22.93 -28.01 31.93
#